data_AF-A0AAD6MYV2-F1
#
_entry.id   AF-A0AAD6MYV2-F1
#
_cell.length_a   1.000
_cell.length_b   1.000
_cell.length_c   1.000
_cell.angle_alpha   90.00
_cell.angle_beta   90.00
_cell.angle_gamma   90.00
#
_symmetry.space_group_name_H-M   'P 1'
#
loop_
_entity.id
_entity.type
_entity.pdbx_description
1 polymer ?
#
loop_
_entity_poly.entity_id
_entity_poly.type
_entity_poly.pdbx_seq_one_letter_code
_entity_poly.pdbx_strand_id
1 'polypeptide(L)'
;MSSLKPTFDSLPLLSEGPRGNAWSLFGEQDQLGMLNLLTPANTVAAAGEIVEGVRVSTDWALDSMAKPCFERSAFQHTVKNKAPRAVNDDILTFNTQSSSQWDGFRHYGSKEGTYYNGCSLQDIQTSSRNGIDVWAENGGIVGRGVLLDYAAWAEANGTAVNCFQTQSIPVSALQEVAASQKVSWKPGDILFIRTGWTRAYEKLSATECQQLADYKAPPVIGVESSEEMLRWIWNQDFSAVAGDMPSFEAYPCQNPDFFLHEWLLAGWGLPIGELFDLERLSQECRQRGRWSFFFSSVPLKVPGGVASVIGAAIARHVVLGIHLNLVPRAWIKVGQRLNKSYYAKTIARYQQKKPIKLTLHHGLVGKSSHSTPSSVPSTTSTTTRDPEGEPHLELYDWWYKGTDNLFLNRSGEHHFVGASSTTHLAKRLNPGSTNLAWDVRPLYDDPSSLRRPVGDPLPQLPPFEFAKRLFSIQYAYIGTIFSLIQPAQFEERLDYVYNKPHDFSHRESCLVYCQALLVIAFGLMYSVNQWSGDEGPPGFKYFKYALRFLPDIHEEGSIFFVEVLCYVAYYMQNLNRRDAAFLYIGLALRMAISLGLHQEVSDRNISEADRNRRRRAWWSVYSLDRILSVKSGNPITIQDEDIDIMWPSTSDGSTTEQWPSIVLTNYTQLSRILGRIGEEIYRKKPRSGSNLIMSVQNIMNDLSSWLRQAPDGLRIDFSTLDTHVNRETVSINLHFYSCVNMTARPLMFYVIQRRIEAGLHGSTEDWKEGLASNTVAVIDSCITAARATTLIMDAAAKHNQIATYGYLDGEYIFSAALLLVMVNAAFPHNETNARAMETALSLLRSMADRGNTYLSSRHSLLLELRAAIGPVTSMSDDEAHSSNDPITPSSTHEITPELHGSGETASIPADIWQDPPDLPLLREISFQFDPNDDSALWEGALNQIDIDMDTDWIESALRR
;
A
#
# COMPACT_ATOMS: atom_id res chain seq x y z
N MET A 1 -29.84 1.01 -25.20
CA MET A 1 -29.09 -0.24 -25.41
C MET A 1 -30.06 -1.37 -25.14
N SER A 2 -30.47 -2.12 -26.17
CA SER A 2 -31.36 -3.28 -25.98
C SER A 2 -30.64 -4.33 -25.16
N SER A 3 -31.29 -4.90 -24.13
CA SER A 3 -30.67 -5.88 -23.25
C SER A 3 -30.19 -7.09 -24.07
N LEU A 4 -28.95 -7.51 -23.79
CA LEU A 4 -28.35 -8.74 -24.32
C LEU A 4 -28.99 -10.00 -23.70
N LYS A 5 -29.98 -9.86 -22.82
CA LYS A 5 -30.61 -10.95 -22.08
C LYS A 5 -31.85 -11.50 -22.83
N PRO A 6 -31.96 -12.83 -23.00
CA PRO A 6 -33.12 -13.47 -23.62
C PRO A 6 -34.41 -13.20 -22.85
N THR A 7 -35.56 -13.29 -23.53
CA THR A 7 -36.88 -13.26 -22.87
C THR A 7 -37.11 -14.50 -22.00
N PHE A 8 -38.01 -14.43 -21.03
CA PHE A 8 -38.34 -15.61 -20.21
C PHE A 8 -38.78 -16.83 -21.05
N ASP A 9 -39.54 -16.60 -22.14
CA ASP A 9 -40.04 -17.66 -23.03
C ASP A 9 -38.95 -18.37 -23.84
N SER A 10 -37.73 -17.81 -23.88
CA SER A 10 -36.58 -18.45 -24.54
C SER A 10 -35.74 -19.29 -23.60
N LEU A 11 -36.13 -19.43 -22.33
CA LEU A 11 -35.49 -20.34 -21.38
C LEU A 11 -36.12 -21.74 -21.48
N PRO A 12 -35.36 -22.83 -21.32
CA PRO A 12 -33.93 -22.87 -20.98
C PRO A 12 -33.00 -22.54 -22.15
N LEU A 13 -31.82 -21.99 -21.86
CA LEU A 13 -30.77 -21.72 -22.88
C LEU A 13 -30.00 -22.98 -23.25
N LEU A 14 -29.76 -23.86 -22.28
CA LEU A 14 -29.14 -25.16 -22.49
C LEU A 14 -30.15 -26.28 -22.23
N SER A 15 -30.27 -27.19 -23.18
CA SER A 15 -31.23 -28.31 -23.14
C SER A 15 -30.92 -29.36 -22.07
N GLU A 16 -29.65 -29.45 -21.70
CA GLU A 16 -29.07 -30.37 -20.74
C GLU A 16 -29.15 -29.90 -19.28
N GLY A 17 -29.55 -28.64 -19.06
CA GLY A 17 -29.74 -28.06 -17.73
C GLY A 17 -31.19 -28.18 -17.21
N PRO A 18 -31.45 -27.73 -15.96
CA PRO A 18 -32.77 -27.76 -15.36
C PRO A 18 -33.75 -26.84 -16.11
N ARG A 19 -35.05 -27.05 -15.90
CA ARG A 19 -36.11 -26.29 -16.58
C ARG A 19 -35.89 -24.78 -16.41
N GLY A 20 -35.91 -24.06 -17.53
CA GLY A 20 -35.79 -22.61 -17.54
C GLY A 20 -34.43 -22.04 -17.12
N ASN A 21 -33.36 -22.84 -17.17
CA ASN A 21 -32.01 -22.37 -16.87
C ASN A 21 -31.52 -21.28 -17.81
N ALA A 22 -30.66 -20.40 -17.29
CA ALA A 22 -29.94 -19.37 -18.05
C ALA A 22 -28.44 -19.68 -18.11
N TRP A 23 -28.07 -20.96 -18.14
CA TRP A 23 -26.67 -21.38 -18.14
C TRP A 23 -25.95 -20.93 -19.41
N SER A 24 -24.65 -20.70 -19.28
CA SER A 24 -23.80 -20.12 -20.33
C SER A 24 -24.18 -18.72 -20.85
N LEU A 25 -25.20 -18.05 -20.26
CA LEU A 25 -25.56 -16.68 -20.63
C LEU A 25 -24.37 -15.71 -20.51
N PHE A 26 -23.54 -15.88 -19.47
CA PHE A 26 -22.32 -15.10 -19.23
C PHE A 26 -21.04 -15.91 -19.47
N GLY A 27 -21.15 -17.09 -20.10
CA GLY A 27 -20.05 -18.02 -20.34
C GLY A 27 -20.12 -19.31 -19.50
N GLU A 28 -19.53 -20.38 -20.01
CA GLU A 28 -19.56 -21.73 -19.40
C GLU A 28 -18.83 -21.83 -18.05
N GLN A 29 -17.88 -20.93 -17.82
CA GLN A 29 -17.07 -20.87 -16.58
C GLN A 29 -17.53 -19.75 -15.64
N ASP A 30 -18.65 -19.09 -15.95
CA ASP A 30 -19.19 -18.04 -15.09
C ASP A 30 -19.63 -18.59 -13.73
N GLN A 31 -19.36 -17.79 -12.70
CA GLN A 31 -19.67 -18.05 -11.30
C GLN A 31 -20.30 -16.82 -10.61
N LEU A 32 -20.57 -15.74 -11.35
CA LEU A 32 -21.21 -14.53 -10.87
C LEU A 32 -22.72 -14.49 -11.19
N GLY A 33 -23.16 -15.20 -12.22
CA GLY A 33 -24.54 -15.26 -12.64
C GLY A 33 -25.09 -13.87 -12.94
N MET A 34 -26.27 -13.56 -12.41
CA MET A 34 -26.95 -12.29 -12.61
C MET A 34 -26.23 -11.09 -11.96
N LEU A 35 -25.22 -11.32 -11.10
CA LEU A 35 -24.35 -10.24 -10.62
C LEU A 35 -23.52 -9.61 -11.75
N ASN A 36 -23.34 -10.29 -12.89
CA ASN A 36 -22.76 -9.70 -14.10
C ASN A 36 -23.54 -8.47 -14.62
N LEU A 37 -24.81 -8.29 -14.21
CA LEU A 37 -25.58 -7.08 -14.52
C LEU A 37 -25.13 -5.84 -13.73
N LEU A 38 -24.36 -6.03 -12.64
CA LEU A 38 -23.70 -4.96 -11.89
C LEU A 38 -22.43 -4.47 -12.61
N THR A 39 -22.63 -4.01 -13.85
CA THR A 39 -21.54 -3.49 -14.68
C THR A 39 -20.91 -2.24 -14.06
N PRO A 40 -19.63 -1.93 -14.35
CA PRO A 40 -19.01 -0.69 -13.89
C PRO A 40 -19.84 0.57 -14.19
N ALA A 41 -20.51 0.62 -15.35
CA ALA A 41 -21.37 1.73 -15.74
C ALA A 41 -22.59 1.88 -14.82
N ASN A 42 -23.29 0.79 -14.52
CA ASN A 42 -24.47 0.83 -13.66
C ASN A 42 -24.10 1.03 -12.20
N THR A 43 -22.95 0.52 -11.74
CA THR A 43 -22.41 0.77 -10.40
C THR A 43 -22.03 2.24 -10.20
N VAL A 44 -21.40 2.87 -11.20
CA VAL A 44 -21.14 4.32 -11.18
C VAL A 44 -22.45 5.12 -11.20
N ALA A 45 -23.44 4.69 -11.99
CA ALA A 45 -24.76 5.34 -12.01
C ALA A 45 -25.47 5.22 -10.65
N ALA A 46 -25.36 4.07 -9.98
CA ALA A 46 -25.90 3.85 -8.65
C ALA A 46 -25.27 4.76 -7.60
N ALA A 47 -23.98 5.12 -7.72
CA ALA A 47 -23.33 6.07 -6.82
C ALA A 47 -24.02 7.45 -6.82
N GLY A 48 -24.72 7.81 -7.90
CA GLY A 48 -25.56 9.01 -7.97
C GLY A 48 -26.78 8.99 -7.04
N GLU A 49 -27.17 7.84 -6.50
CA GLU A 49 -28.22 7.74 -5.47
C GLU A 49 -27.72 8.25 -4.10
N ILE A 50 -26.40 8.43 -3.91
CA ILE A 50 -25.78 8.99 -2.71
C ILE A 50 -25.92 10.53 -2.72
N VAL A 51 -27.07 11.02 -2.26
CA VAL A 51 -27.37 12.47 -2.25
C VAL A 51 -27.17 13.10 -0.87
N GLU A 52 -27.61 12.41 0.19
CA GLU A 52 -27.69 12.97 1.55
C GLU A 52 -26.70 12.37 2.54
N GLY A 53 -25.99 11.30 2.15
CA GLY A 53 -25.03 10.60 3.02
C GLY A 53 -25.67 9.88 4.22
N VAL A 54 -26.98 9.67 4.20
CA VAL A 54 -27.71 8.92 5.23
C VAL A 54 -27.33 7.45 5.11
N ARG A 55 -26.92 6.84 6.23
CA ARG A 55 -26.46 5.45 6.30
C ARG A 55 -27.43 4.62 7.12
N VAL A 56 -27.89 3.52 6.53
CA VAL A 56 -28.77 2.54 7.14
C VAL A 56 -28.08 1.18 7.01
N SER A 57 -27.87 0.50 8.14
CA SER A 57 -27.50 -0.93 8.11
C SER A 57 -28.79 -1.71 7.90
N THR A 58 -28.72 -2.72 7.07
CA THR A 58 -29.80 -3.67 6.81
C THR A 58 -29.53 -5.03 7.46
N ASP A 59 -28.56 -5.07 8.39
CA ASP A 59 -28.13 -6.27 9.07
C ASP A 59 -28.98 -6.44 10.32
N TRP A 60 -29.65 -7.58 10.42
CA TRP A 60 -30.31 -8.03 11.63
C TRP A 60 -29.26 -8.65 12.55
N ALA A 61 -29.42 -8.51 13.86
CA ALA A 61 -28.38 -8.98 14.77
C ALA A 61 -28.21 -10.50 14.68
N LEU A 62 -26.97 -10.99 14.82
CA LEU A 62 -26.66 -12.41 14.67
C LEU A 62 -27.32 -13.29 15.74
N ASP A 63 -27.68 -12.69 16.88
CA ASP A 63 -28.38 -13.31 18.00
C ASP A 63 -29.89 -13.01 18.03
N SER A 64 -30.44 -12.24 17.07
CA SER A 64 -31.86 -11.91 17.03
C SER A 64 -32.76 -13.15 16.97
N MET A 65 -32.31 -14.20 16.29
CA MET A 65 -33.00 -15.49 16.23
C MET A 65 -32.35 -16.49 17.21
N ALA A 66 -32.76 -16.46 18.48
CA ALA A 66 -32.17 -17.29 19.54
C ALA A 66 -32.21 -18.80 19.22
N LYS A 67 -33.28 -19.26 18.58
CA LYS A 67 -33.35 -20.60 17.96
C LYS A 67 -33.71 -20.44 16.48
N PRO A 68 -32.73 -20.58 15.58
CA PRO A 68 -32.96 -20.49 14.15
C PRO A 68 -33.96 -21.53 13.62
N CYS A 69 -34.75 -21.13 12.63
CA CYS A 69 -35.63 -22.05 11.89
C CYS A 69 -34.81 -23.07 11.06
N PHE A 70 -35.48 -24.09 10.53
CA PHE A 70 -34.86 -25.11 9.64
C PHE A 70 -33.74 -25.92 10.29
N GLU A 71 -33.86 -26.23 11.59
CA GLU A 71 -32.91 -27.06 12.34
C GLU A 71 -31.47 -26.50 12.34
N ARG A 72 -31.31 -25.19 12.12
CA ARG A 72 -30.01 -24.51 12.10
C ARG A 72 -29.49 -24.29 13.53
N SER A 73 -28.17 -24.39 13.68
CA SER A 73 -27.51 -24.14 14.96
C SER A 73 -27.69 -22.69 15.41
N ALA A 74 -27.98 -22.50 16.70
CA ALA A 74 -28.05 -21.19 17.33
C ALA A 74 -26.68 -20.49 17.33
N PHE A 75 -26.71 -19.16 17.25
CA PHE A 75 -25.53 -18.31 17.38
C PHE A 75 -24.90 -18.46 18.77
N GLN A 76 -23.57 -18.62 18.82
CA GLN A 76 -22.80 -18.64 20.06
C GLN A 76 -21.70 -17.59 19.97
N HIS A 77 -21.60 -16.75 20.99
CA HIS A 77 -20.57 -15.73 21.14
C HIS A 77 -19.86 -15.95 22.48
N THR A 78 -18.56 -16.26 22.41
CA THR A 78 -17.72 -16.43 23.60
C THR A 78 -16.65 -15.37 23.64
N VAL A 79 -16.71 -14.47 24.62
CA VAL A 79 -15.66 -13.47 24.87
C VAL A 79 -14.59 -14.10 25.77
N LYS A 80 -13.35 -14.13 25.29
CA LYS A 80 -12.15 -14.62 25.99
C LYS A 80 -11.29 -13.46 26.45
N ASN A 81 -11.30 -13.20 27.75
CA ASN A 81 -10.36 -12.26 28.34
C ASN A 81 -8.93 -12.85 28.39
N LYS A 82 -7.95 -12.08 27.90
CA LYS A 82 -6.52 -12.40 27.94
C LYS A 82 -5.86 -11.87 29.22
N ALA A 83 -6.44 -12.19 30.37
CA ALA A 83 -5.90 -11.84 31.68
C ALA A 83 -4.41 -12.23 31.80
N PRO A 84 -3.57 -11.42 32.47
CA PRO A 84 -3.92 -10.21 33.22
C PRO A 84 -4.10 -8.95 32.35
N ARG A 85 -3.94 -9.04 31.01
CA ARG A 85 -4.17 -7.90 30.12
C ARG A 85 -5.66 -7.60 30.00
N ALA A 86 -6.02 -6.33 29.94
CA ALA A 86 -7.38 -5.87 29.64
C ALA A 86 -7.71 -6.01 28.13
N VAL A 87 -7.46 -7.19 27.56
CA VAL A 87 -7.69 -7.52 26.16
C VAL A 87 -8.71 -8.65 26.10
N ASN A 88 -9.70 -8.54 25.23
CA ASN A 88 -10.66 -9.60 24.98
C ASN A 88 -10.56 -10.01 23.51
N ASP A 89 -10.41 -11.31 23.26
CA ASP A 89 -10.77 -11.90 21.97
C ASP A 89 -12.20 -12.41 22.06
N ASP A 90 -12.84 -12.70 20.94
CA ASP A 90 -14.09 -13.44 20.89
C ASP A 90 -14.03 -14.62 19.90
N ILE A 91 -14.96 -15.55 20.08
CA ILE A 91 -15.20 -16.66 19.16
C ILE A 91 -16.69 -16.62 18.83
N LEU A 92 -16.98 -16.56 17.53
CA LEU A 92 -18.32 -16.62 16.97
C LEU A 92 -18.51 -17.98 16.30
N THR A 93 -19.52 -18.74 16.76
CA THR A 93 -19.96 -19.97 16.10
C THR A 93 -21.38 -19.74 15.61
N PHE A 94 -21.61 -19.83 14.31
CA PHE A 94 -22.91 -19.57 13.71
C PHE A 94 -23.11 -20.35 12.43
N ASN A 95 -24.38 -20.61 12.11
CA ASN A 95 -24.76 -21.05 10.78
C ASN A 95 -24.95 -19.81 9.90
N THR A 96 -24.39 -19.82 8.68
CA THR A 96 -24.36 -18.64 7.80
C THR A 96 -25.75 -18.22 7.30
N GLN A 97 -26.77 -19.06 7.53
CA GLN A 97 -28.16 -18.82 7.19
C GLN A 97 -29.05 -18.48 8.42
N SER A 98 -28.48 -18.12 9.57
CA SER A 98 -29.27 -17.86 10.80
C SER A 98 -29.61 -16.39 11.08
N SER A 99 -29.15 -15.45 10.24
CA SER A 99 -29.45 -14.01 10.34
C SER A 99 -29.44 -13.40 8.93
N SER A 100 -29.36 -12.07 8.77
CA SER A 100 -29.31 -11.47 7.43
C SER A 100 -28.22 -12.12 6.59
N GLN A 101 -28.59 -12.63 5.42
CA GLN A 101 -27.71 -13.48 4.61
C GLN A 101 -27.85 -13.25 3.11
N TRP A 102 -26.83 -13.68 2.38
CA TRP A 102 -26.91 -13.98 0.95
C TRP A 102 -26.69 -15.48 0.72
N ASP A 103 -27.62 -16.11 0.03
CA ASP A 103 -27.50 -17.49 -0.42
C ASP A 103 -26.70 -17.58 -1.70
N GLY A 104 -25.61 -18.33 -1.66
CA GLY A 104 -24.73 -18.60 -2.79
C GLY A 104 -25.29 -19.68 -3.70
N PHE A 105 -24.73 -19.82 -4.90
CA PHE A 105 -25.20 -20.81 -5.89
C PHE A 105 -24.90 -22.27 -5.52
N ARG A 106 -24.29 -22.50 -4.35
CA ARG A 106 -24.08 -23.82 -3.73
C ARG A 106 -25.17 -24.17 -2.71
N HIS A 107 -26.05 -23.22 -2.37
CA HIS A 107 -27.03 -23.38 -1.29
C HIS A 107 -28.17 -24.32 -1.66
N TYR A 108 -28.78 -24.08 -2.82
CA TYR A 108 -29.91 -24.86 -3.31
C TYR A 108 -29.65 -25.33 -4.74
N GLY A 109 -29.75 -26.64 -4.97
CA GLY A 109 -29.67 -27.24 -6.29
C GLY A 109 -31.06 -27.35 -6.93
N SER A 110 -31.10 -27.52 -8.23
CA SER A 110 -32.32 -27.91 -8.95
C SER A 110 -32.84 -29.26 -8.49
N LYS A 111 -34.11 -29.55 -8.80
CA LYS A 111 -34.73 -30.87 -8.64
C LYS A 111 -33.92 -32.03 -9.24
N GLU A 112 -33.17 -31.77 -10.32
CA GLU A 112 -32.29 -32.74 -10.98
C GLU A 112 -30.94 -32.95 -10.25
N GLY A 113 -30.68 -32.24 -9.14
CA GLY A 113 -29.47 -32.36 -8.34
C GLY A 113 -28.27 -31.60 -8.90
N THR A 114 -28.51 -30.63 -9.78
CA THR A 114 -27.48 -29.76 -10.37
C THR A 114 -27.58 -28.33 -9.86
N TYR A 115 -26.44 -27.66 -9.75
CA TYR A 115 -26.29 -26.28 -9.32
C TYR A 115 -25.93 -25.40 -10.52
N TYR A 116 -25.80 -24.08 -10.28
CA TYR A 116 -25.55 -23.10 -11.34
C TYR A 116 -24.45 -23.52 -12.31
N ASN A 117 -24.73 -23.36 -13.61
CA ASN A 117 -23.82 -23.63 -14.73
C ASN A 117 -23.30 -25.07 -14.79
N GLY A 118 -24.14 -26.06 -14.48
CA GLY A 118 -23.81 -27.48 -14.61
C GLY A 118 -22.94 -28.04 -13.49
N CYS A 119 -22.82 -27.34 -12.37
CA CYS A 119 -22.06 -27.80 -11.21
C CYS A 119 -22.81 -28.95 -10.52
N SER A 120 -22.14 -30.08 -10.27
CA SER A 120 -22.74 -31.25 -9.63
C SER A 120 -22.61 -31.20 -8.10
N LEU A 121 -23.37 -32.03 -7.38
CA LEU A 121 -23.19 -32.19 -5.93
C LEU A 121 -21.77 -32.64 -5.57
N GLN A 122 -21.13 -33.47 -6.40
CA GLN A 122 -19.75 -33.87 -6.20
C GLN A 122 -18.79 -32.68 -6.33
N ASP A 123 -19.01 -31.80 -7.31
CA ASP A 123 -18.21 -30.57 -7.47
C ASP A 123 -18.36 -29.64 -6.26
N ILE A 124 -19.56 -29.52 -5.70
CA ILE A 124 -19.78 -28.77 -4.45
C ILE A 124 -18.95 -29.37 -3.30
N GLN A 125 -18.92 -30.70 -3.17
CA GLN A 125 -18.18 -31.35 -2.07
C GLN A 125 -16.66 -31.34 -2.26
N THR A 126 -16.16 -31.23 -3.50
CA THR A 126 -14.75 -31.45 -3.82
C THR A 126 -14.02 -30.20 -4.31
N SER A 127 -14.73 -29.13 -4.65
CA SER A 127 -14.15 -27.90 -5.20
C SER A 127 -14.71 -26.64 -4.53
N SER A 128 -14.11 -25.49 -4.83
CA SER A 128 -14.62 -24.17 -4.45
C SER A 128 -15.55 -23.54 -5.49
N ARG A 129 -15.87 -24.25 -6.60
CA ARG A 129 -16.72 -23.70 -7.67
C ARG A 129 -18.04 -23.19 -7.14
N ASN A 130 -18.52 -22.08 -7.70
CA ASN A 130 -19.73 -21.35 -7.30
C ASN A 130 -19.70 -20.82 -5.85
N GLY A 131 -18.52 -20.78 -5.21
CA GLY A 131 -18.35 -20.25 -3.87
C GLY A 131 -18.65 -18.76 -3.78
N ILE A 132 -19.25 -18.34 -2.66
CA ILE A 132 -19.60 -16.93 -2.43
C ILE A 132 -18.38 -16.00 -2.30
N ASP A 133 -17.20 -16.57 -2.06
CA ASP A 133 -15.91 -15.87 -2.12
C ASP A 133 -15.62 -15.27 -3.50
N VAL A 134 -16.08 -15.92 -4.58
CA VAL A 134 -15.92 -15.39 -5.95
C VAL A 134 -16.65 -14.06 -6.08
N TRP A 135 -17.81 -13.90 -5.43
CA TRP A 135 -18.54 -12.63 -5.43
C TRP A 135 -17.76 -11.56 -4.68
N ALA A 136 -17.19 -11.90 -3.52
CA ALA A 136 -16.37 -10.98 -2.74
C ALA A 136 -15.09 -10.55 -3.49
N GLU A 137 -14.46 -11.45 -4.25
CA GLU A 137 -13.30 -11.16 -5.10
C GLU A 137 -13.62 -10.21 -6.25
N ASN A 138 -14.84 -10.30 -6.78
CA ASN A 138 -15.32 -9.46 -7.87
C ASN A 138 -16.03 -8.18 -7.39
N GLY A 139 -15.78 -7.74 -6.15
CA GLY A 139 -16.25 -6.46 -5.62
C GLY A 139 -17.56 -6.53 -4.82
N GLY A 140 -18.12 -7.72 -4.61
CA GLY A 140 -19.36 -7.95 -3.87
C GLY A 140 -20.61 -7.53 -4.65
N ILE A 141 -21.69 -7.32 -3.91
CA ILE A 141 -23.00 -6.92 -4.43
C ILE A 141 -23.14 -5.42 -4.22
N VAL A 142 -22.69 -4.64 -5.22
CA VAL A 142 -22.65 -3.18 -5.16
C VAL A 142 -23.40 -2.59 -6.35
N GLY A 143 -24.48 -1.87 -6.09
CA GLY A 143 -25.37 -1.38 -7.13
C GLY A 143 -26.51 -0.52 -6.60
N ARG A 144 -27.57 -0.41 -7.41
CA ARG A 144 -28.77 0.37 -7.04
C ARG A 144 -29.79 -0.55 -6.39
N GLY A 145 -30.03 -0.35 -5.11
CA GLY A 145 -31.11 -1.01 -4.38
C GLY A 145 -32.45 -0.30 -4.58
N VAL A 146 -33.53 -1.06 -4.63
CA VAL A 146 -34.92 -0.57 -4.74
C VAL A 146 -35.79 -1.29 -3.71
N LEU A 147 -36.49 -0.55 -2.85
CA LEU A 147 -37.34 -1.10 -1.79
C LEU A 147 -38.83 -1.02 -2.15
N LEU A 148 -39.47 -2.18 -2.23
CA LEU A 148 -40.92 -2.34 -2.20
C LEU A 148 -41.40 -2.57 -0.77
N ASP A 149 -42.09 -1.58 -0.20
CA ASP A 149 -42.59 -1.63 1.19
C ASP A 149 -44.02 -2.18 1.22
N TYR A 150 -44.14 -3.48 0.99
CA TYR A 150 -45.43 -4.19 0.95
C TYR A 150 -46.17 -4.07 2.28
N ALA A 151 -45.49 -4.20 3.41
CA ALA A 151 -46.12 -4.12 4.72
C ALA A 151 -46.86 -2.80 4.95
N ALA A 152 -46.21 -1.66 4.66
CA ALA A 152 -46.83 -0.36 4.84
C ALA A 152 -47.96 -0.10 3.82
N TRP A 153 -47.79 -0.57 2.59
CA TRP A 153 -48.83 -0.49 1.57
C TRP A 153 -50.06 -1.33 1.96
N ALA A 154 -49.86 -2.54 2.46
CA ALA A 154 -50.93 -3.42 2.90
C ALA A 154 -51.70 -2.82 4.09
N GLU A 155 -50.98 -2.27 5.08
CA GLU A 155 -51.58 -1.52 6.20
C GLU A 155 -52.43 -0.34 5.71
N ALA A 156 -51.94 0.44 4.75
CA ALA A 156 -52.64 1.60 4.20
C ALA A 156 -53.89 1.22 3.37
N ASN A 157 -53.91 0.03 2.77
CA ASN A 157 -55.02 -0.46 1.94
C ASN A 157 -55.96 -1.42 2.68
N GLY A 158 -55.73 -1.66 3.98
CA GLY A 158 -56.57 -2.58 4.78
C GLY A 158 -56.38 -4.06 4.44
N THR A 159 -55.26 -4.42 3.81
CA THR A 159 -54.90 -5.81 3.51
C THR A 159 -54.26 -6.44 4.75
N ALA A 160 -54.80 -7.57 5.21
CA ALA A 160 -54.25 -8.28 6.36
C ALA A 160 -52.87 -8.90 6.03
N VAL A 161 -51.90 -8.70 6.92
CA VAL A 161 -50.54 -9.25 6.82
C VAL A 161 -50.30 -10.19 7.99
N ASN A 162 -50.08 -11.48 7.69
CA ASN A 162 -49.78 -12.51 8.67
C ASN A 162 -48.37 -13.07 8.41
N CYS A 163 -47.38 -12.56 9.14
CA CYS A 163 -45.97 -12.91 8.90
C CYS A 163 -45.63 -14.39 9.18
N PHE A 164 -46.39 -15.03 10.07
CA PHE A 164 -46.20 -16.41 10.51
C PHE A 164 -47.25 -17.38 9.96
N GLN A 165 -47.85 -17.03 8.82
CA GLN A 165 -48.72 -17.90 8.04
C GLN A 165 -48.19 -17.94 6.61
N THR A 166 -48.45 -19.03 5.90
CA THR A 166 -48.16 -19.13 4.47
C THR A 166 -49.06 -18.17 3.72
N GLN A 167 -48.55 -16.98 3.44
CA GLN A 167 -49.23 -15.92 2.72
C GLN A 167 -48.38 -15.52 1.50
N SER A 168 -48.94 -15.70 0.32
CA SER A 168 -48.28 -15.38 -0.95
C SER A 168 -48.53 -13.93 -1.34
N ILE A 169 -47.47 -13.21 -1.70
CA ILE A 169 -47.53 -11.86 -2.25
C ILE A 169 -47.49 -11.98 -3.78
N PRO A 170 -48.59 -11.67 -4.48
CA PRO A 170 -48.63 -11.81 -5.94
C PRO A 170 -47.92 -10.67 -6.67
N VAL A 171 -47.53 -10.90 -7.93
CA VAL A 171 -46.89 -9.87 -8.78
C VAL A 171 -47.76 -8.61 -8.87
N SER A 172 -49.08 -8.76 -8.99
CA SER A 172 -50.01 -7.63 -9.05
C SER A 172 -49.90 -6.70 -7.85
N ALA A 173 -49.77 -7.24 -6.65
CA ALA A 173 -49.57 -6.45 -5.44
C ALA A 173 -48.21 -5.74 -5.44
N LEU A 174 -47.13 -6.40 -5.85
CA LEU A 174 -45.81 -5.76 -5.96
C LEU A 174 -45.80 -4.62 -7.00
N GLN A 175 -46.54 -4.77 -8.10
CA GLN A 175 -46.71 -3.72 -9.10
C GLN A 175 -47.52 -2.53 -8.56
N GLU A 176 -48.57 -2.77 -7.78
CA GLU A 176 -49.34 -1.72 -7.10
C GLU A 176 -48.49 -0.98 -6.07
N VAL A 177 -47.67 -1.70 -5.30
CA VAL A 177 -46.68 -1.12 -4.37
C VAL A 177 -45.70 -0.24 -5.14
N ALA A 178 -45.06 -0.76 -6.19
CA ALA A 178 -44.13 -0.01 -7.03
C ALA A 178 -44.76 1.24 -7.65
N ALA A 179 -46.01 1.15 -8.10
CA ALA A 179 -46.77 2.27 -8.64
C ALA A 179 -47.06 3.33 -7.57
N SER A 180 -47.47 2.93 -6.37
CA SER A 180 -47.72 3.84 -5.24
C SER A 180 -46.46 4.56 -4.78
N GLN A 181 -45.32 3.88 -4.84
CA GLN A 181 -44.00 4.39 -4.50
C GLN A 181 -43.32 5.14 -5.65
N LYS A 182 -43.92 5.13 -6.86
CA LYS A 182 -43.37 5.73 -8.09
C LYS A 182 -41.97 5.21 -8.43
N VAL A 183 -41.77 3.91 -8.27
CA VAL A 183 -40.50 3.23 -8.57
C VAL A 183 -40.27 3.18 -10.09
N SER A 184 -39.04 3.48 -10.51
CA SER A 184 -38.57 3.27 -11.89
C SER A 184 -37.47 2.22 -11.91
N TRP A 185 -37.66 1.16 -12.68
CA TRP A 185 -36.70 0.06 -12.83
C TRP A 185 -35.53 0.44 -13.74
N LYS A 186 -34.33 -0.02 -13.40
CA LYS A 186 -33.13 0.03 -14.25
C LYS A 186 -32.47 -1.36 -14.27
N PRO A 187 -31.76 -1.71 -15.37
CA PRO A 187 -31.02 -2.97 -15.44
C PRO A 187 -29.99 -3.10 -14.30
N GLY A 188 -29.93 -4.25 -13.67
CA GLY A 188 -29.05 -4.52 -12.53
C GLY A 188 -29.52 -3.93 -11.21
N ASP A 189 -30.79 -3.55 -11.09
CA ASP A 189 -31.38 -3.17 -9.79
C ASP A 189 -31.36 -4.39 -8.84
N ILE A 190 -31.16 -4.11 -7.55
CA ILE A 190 -31.25 -5.08 -6.46
C ILE A 190 -32.60 -4.87 -5.78
N LEU A 191 -33.48 -5.85 -5.87
CA LEU A 191 -34.83 -5.76 -5.35
C LEU A 191 -34.87 -6.10 -3.85
N PHE A 192 -35.47 -5.22 -3.05
CA PHE A 192 -35.78 -5.46 -1.64
C PHE A 192 -37.29 -5.46 -1.43
N ILE A 193 -37.81 -6.46 -0.72
CA ILE A 193 -39.23 -6.54 -0.34
C ILE A 193 -39.34 -6.56 1.18
N ARG A 194 -40.03 -5.56 1.74
CA ARG A 194 -40.33 -5.51 3.17
C ARG A 194 -41.73 -6.04 3.44
N THR A 195 -41.82 -7.18 4.09
CA THR A 195 -43.05 -7.85 4.52
C THR A 195 -43.44 -7.49 5.96
N GLY A 196 -42.51 -6.95 6.74
CA GLY A 196 -42.66 -6.64 8.16
C GLY A 196 -42.36 -7.82 9.07
N TRP A 197 -41.73 -8.88 8.55
CA TRP A 197 -41.49 -10.13 9.27
C TRP A 197 -40.53 -9.95 10.46
N THR A 198 -39.37 -9.29 10.28
CA THR A 198 -38.42 -9.02 11.39
C THR A 198 -39.08 -8.24 12.52
N ARG A 199 -39.83 -7.18 12.18
CA ARG A 199 -40.65 -6.39 13.13
C ARG A 199 -41.71 -7.21 13.86
N ALA A 200 -42.29 -8.22 13.21
CA ALA A 200 -43.25 -9.12 13.85
C ALA A 200 -42.54 -10.10 14.78
N TYR A 201 -41.39 -10.65 14.35
CA TYR A 201 -40.61 -11.63 15.11
C TYR A 201 -40.09 -11.03 16.43
N GLU A 202 -39.59 -9.80 16.41
CA GLU A 202 -39.12 -9.09 17.61
C GLU A 202 -40.19 -8.86 18.69
N LYS A 203 -41.47 -9.02 18.34
CA LYS A 203 -42.59 -8.88 19.29
C LYS A 203 -43.01 -10.21 19.93
N LEU A 204 -42.49 -11.33 19.45
CA LEU A 204 -42.83 -12.65 19.97
C LEU A 204 -42.17 -12.89 21.34
N SER A 205 -42.87 -13.64 22.18
CA SER A 205 -42.28 -14.20 23.39
C SER A 205 -41.28 -15.31 23.07
N ALA A 206 -40.37 -15.60 24.00
CA ALA A 206 -39.41 -16.70 23.84
C ALA A 206 -40.09 -18.05 23.55
N THR A 207 -41.28 -18.29 24.12
CA THR A 207 -42.08 -19.50 23.87
C THR A 207 -42.63 -19.54 22.44
N GLU A 208 -43.11 -18.42 21.91
CA GLU A 208 -43.60 -18.33 20.53
C GLU A 208 -42.47 -18.45 19.51
N CYS A 209 -41.31 -17.84 19.78
CA CYS A 209 -40.09 -18.04 18.98
C CYS A 209 -39.66 -19.52 18.96
N GLN A 210 -39.72 -20.19 20.12
CA GLN A 210 -39.42 -21.62 20.24
C GLN A 210 -40.41 -22.47 19.43
N GLN A 211 -41.70 -22.17 19.52
CA GLN A 211 -42.75 -22.86 18.75
C GLN A 211 -42.52 -22.69 17.24
N LEU A 212 -42.20 -21.49 16.77
CA LEU A 212 -41.86 -21.25 15.37
C LEU A 212 -40.65 -22.08 14.91
N ALA A 213 -39.60 -22.13 15.73
CA ALA A 213 -38.39 -22.90 15.43
C ALA A 213 -38.59 -24.42 15.49
N ASP A 214 -39.63 -24.90 16.18
CA ASP A 214 -39.96 -26.33 16.28
C ASP A 214 -40.78 -26.83 15.07
N TYR A 215 -41.29 -25.94 14.21
CA TYR A 215 -41.85 -26.36 12.94
C TYR A 215 -40.75 -26.87 12.02
N LYS A 216 -40.92 -28.10 11.53
CA LYS A 216 -40.08 -28.65 10.46
C LYS A 216 -40.17 -27.81 9.18
N ALA A 217 -41.35 -27.25 8.90
CA ALA A 217 -41.60 -26.37 7.78
C ALA A 217 -42.38 -25.14 8.28
N PRO A 218 -41.68 -24.09 8.76
CA PRO A 218 -42.33 -22.96 9.42
C PRO A 218 -43.17 -22.15 8.42
N PRO A 219 -44.45 -21.86 8.71
CA PRO A 219 -45.28 -21.08 7.81
C PRO A 219 -44.84 -19.60 7.80
N VAL A 220 -44.56 -19.05 6.61
CA VAL A 220 -43.92 -17.75 6.42
C VAL A 220 -44.56 -17.02 5.24
N ILE A 221 -44.74 -15.70 5.39
CA ILE A 221 -45.12 -14.79 4.29
C ILE A 221 -43.94 -14.62 3.31
N GLY A 222 -44.23 -14.55 2.02
CA GLY A 222 -43.21 -14.26 1.01
C GLY A 222 -43.83 -14.06 -0.37
N VAL A 223 -42.99 -13.92 -1.40
CA VAL A 223 -43.50 -13.80 -2.78
C VAL A 223 -44.13 -15.11 -3.24
N GLU A 224 -45.11 -15.04 -4.14
CA GLU A 224 -45.76 -16.25 -4.66
C GLU A 224 -44.81 -17.12 -5.50
N SER A 225 -44.90 -18.44 -5.33
CA SER A 225 -44.21 -19.42 -6.18
C SER A 225 -45.04 -19.67 -7.45
N SER A 226 -44.87 -18.81 -8.47
CA SER A 226 -45.63 -18.87 -9.73
C SER A 226 -44.74 -18.56 -10.96
N GLU A 227 -45.17 -19.03 -12.13
CA GLU A 227 -44.54 -18.64 -13.40
C GLU A 227 -44.57 -17.12 -13.62
N GLU A 228 -45.66 -16.47 -13.21
CA GLU A 228 -45.83 -15.02 -13.34
C GLU A 228 -44.76 -14.27 -12.53
N MET A 229 -44.48 -14.71 -11.30
CA MET A 229 -43.44 -14.15 -10.44
C MET A 229 -42.05 -14.33 -11.04
N LEU A 230 -41.72 -15.54 -11.49
CA LEU A 230 -40.45 -15.84 -12.15
C LEU A 230 -40.25 -14.99 -13.41
N ARG A 231 -41.29 -14.91 -14.25
CA ARG A 231 -41.30 -14.10 -15.47
C ARG A 231 -41.12 -12.62 -15.16
N TRP A 232 -41.74 -12.12 -14.10
CA TRP A 232 -41.58 -10.73 -13.68
C TRP A 232 -40.15 -10.45 -13.20
N ILE A 233 -39.61 -11.26 -12.29
CA ILE A 233 -38.22 -11.13 -11.79
C ILE A 233 -37.23 -11.16 -12.96
N TRP A 234 -37.39 -12.12 -13.88
CA TRP A 234 -36.55 -12.22 -15.06
C TRP A 234 -36.68 -10.97 -15.94
N ASN A 235 -37.88 -10.53 -16.30
CA ASN A 235 -38.04 -9.42 -17.23
C ASN A 235 -37.62 -8.05 -16.67
N GLN A 236 -37.49 -7.88 -15.35
CA GLN A 236 -37.01 -6.63 -14.75
C GLN A 236 -35.48 -6.49 -14.69
N ASP A 237 -34.71 -7.50 -15.13
CA ASP A 237 -33.24 -7.47 -15.12
C ASP A 237 -32.63 -7.22 -13.72
N PHE A 238 -33.20 -7.85 -12.68
CA PHE A 238 -32.62 -7.81 -11.35
C PHE A 238 -31.29 -8.56 -11.26
N SER A 239 -30.31 -7.98 -10.57
CA SER A 239 -29.03 -8.65 -10.30
C SER A 239 -29.07 -9.52 -9.04
N ALA A 240 -29.98 -9.21 -8.11
CA ALA A 240 -30.23 -9.97 -6.88
C ALA A 240 -31.61 -9.58 -6.30
N VAL A 241 -32.19 -10.46 -5.49
CA VAL A 241 -33.44 -10.21 -4.75
C VAL A 241 -33.24 -10.43 -3.26
N ALA A 242 -33.90 -9.66 -2.41
CA ALA A 242 -33.78 -9.76 -0.96
C ALA A 242 -35.08 -9.40 -0.23
N GLY A 243 -35.24 -9.93 0.99
CA GLY A 243 -36.36 -9.63 1.87
C GLY A 243 -36.05 -9.78 3.35
N ASP A 244 -37.03 -9.41 4.18
CA ASP A 244 -36.97 -9.47 5.64
C ASP A 244 -37.52 -10.79 6.23
N MET A 245 -38.01 -11.69 5.37
CA MET A 245 -38.52 -13.01 5.73
C MET A 245 -37.40 -14.10 5.71
N PRO A 246 -37.55 -15.20 6.47
CA PRO A 246 -36.61 -16.33 6.53
C PRO A 246 -36.68 -17.29 5.32
N SER A 247 -37.56 -17.02 4.38
CA SER A 247 -37.58 -17.63 3.05
C SER A 247 -38.09 -16.58 2.07
N PHE A 248 -37.39 -16.30 0.98
CA PHE A 248 -37.80 -15.23 0.06
C PHE A 248 -39.20 -15.45 -0.54
N GLU A 249 -39.52 -16.70 -0.88
CA GLU A 249 -40.87 -17.10 -1.30
C GLU A 249 -41.74 -17.51 -0.11
N ALA A 250 -43.06 -17.43 -0.29
CA ALA A 250 -43.99 -17.89 0.75
C ALA A 250 -43.78 -19.38 1.03
N TYR A 251 -43.67 -19.73 2.31
CA TYR A 251 -43.29 -21.08 2.72
C TYR A 251 -44.33 -21.68 3.69
N PRO A 252 -44.66 -22.99 3.62
CA PRO A 252 -44.26 -23.97 2.59
C PRO A 252 -44.71 -23.58 1.18
N CYS A 253 -43.89 -23.91 0.18
CA CYS A 253 -44.12 -23.57 -1.22
C CYS A 253 -45.50 -24.07 -1.71
N GLN A 254 -46.24 -23.19 -2.37
CA GLN A 254 -47.61 -23.48 -2.82
C GLN A 254 -47.63 -24.26 -4.14
N ASN A 255 -46.59 -24.08 -4.97
CA ASN A 255 -46.42 -24.81 -6.22
C ASN A 255 -44.96 -25.24 -6.40
N PRO A 256 -44.62 -26.51 -6.10
CA PRO A 256 -43.25 -27.01 -6.20
C PRO A 256 -42.61 -26.92 -7.58
N ASP A 257 -43.39 -26.82 -8.66
CA ASP A 257 -42.84 -26.68 -10.02
C ASP A 257 -42.19 -25.30 -10.26
N PHE A 258 -42.53 -24.32 -9.44
CA PHE A 258 -42.03 -22.95 -9.50
C PHE A 258 -41.37 -22.53 -8.18
N PHE A 259 -40.65 -23.45 -7.54
CA PHE A 259 -39.94 -23.15 -6.30
C PHE A 259 -38.77 -22.17 -6.58
N LEU A 260 -38.88 -20.93 -6.13
CA LEU A 260 -37.98 -19.84 -6.53
C LEU A 260 -36.53 -20.15 -6.18
N HIS A 261 -36.24 -20.79 -5.04
CA HIS A 261 -34.88 -21.15 -4.66
C HIS A 261 -34.15 -21.96 -5.75
N GLU A 262 -34.83 -22.91 -6.40
CA GLU A 262 -34.26 -23.71 -7.49
C GLU A 262 -34.02 -22.88 -8.75
N TRP A 263 -35.01 -22.09 -9.14
CA TRP A 263 -34.98 -21.31 -10.36
C TRP A 263 -33.96 -20.16 -10.29
N LEU A 264 -33.98 -19.40 -9.20
CA LEU A 264 -33.11 -18.25 -9.02
C LEU A 264 -31.66 -18.69 -8.82
N LEU A 265 -31.37 -19.56 -7.86
CA LEU A 265 -29.98 -19.94 -7.54
C LEU A 265 -29.39 -20.90 -8.57
N ALA A 266 -29.99 -22.09 -8.76
CA ALA A 266 -29.43 -23.11 -9.64
C ALA A 266 -29.72 -22.82 -11.12
N GLY A 267 -30.91 -22.30 -11.45
CA GLY A 267 -31.31 -22.00 -12.83
C GLY A 267 -30.59 -20.78 -13.41
N TRP A 268 -30.63 -19.64 -12.70
CA TRP A 268 -30.21 -18.34 -13.25
C TRP A 268 -28.90 -17.81 -12.68
N GLY A 269 -28.45 -18.31 -11.54
CA GLY A 269 -27.38 -17.66 -10.79
C GLY A 269 -27.81 -16.28 -10.29
N LEU A 270 -29.02 -16.16 -9.77
CA LEU A 270 -29.58 -14.96 -9.17
C LEU A 270 -29.54 -15.09 -7.64
N PRO A 271 -28.74 -14.27 -6.93
CA PRO A 271 -28.63 -14.33 -5.47
C PRO A 271 -29.94 -14.03 -4.75
N ILE A 272 -30.20 -14.77 -3.67
CA ILE A 272 -31.32 -14.57 -2.75
C ILE A 272 -30.79 -14.03 -1.42
N GLY A 273 -31.42 -12.97 -0.94
CA GLY A 273 -31.14 -12.36 0.35
C GLY A 273 -32.30 -12.53 1.33
N GLU A 274 -32.01 -12.98 2.54
CA GLU A 274 -33.04 -13.29 3.55
C GLU A 274 -32.73 -12.64 4.88
N LEU A 275 -33.77 -12.43 5.70
CA LEU A 275 -33.67 -11.88 7.06
C LEU A 275 -33.03 -10.48 7.14
N PHE A 276 -33.14 -9.65 6.10
CA PHE A 276 -32.65 -8.27 6.15
C PHE A 276 -33.50 -7.43 7.12
N ASP A 277 -32.86 -6.59 7.95
CA ASP A 277 -33.59 -5.57 8.70
C ASP A 277 -33.89 -4.36 7.79
N LEU A 278 -35.13 -4.31 7.29
CA LEU A 278 -35.61 -3.25 6.39
C LEU A 278 -36.41 -2.16 7.10
N GLU A 279 -36.55 -2.21 8.43
CA GLU A 279 -37.42 -1.29 9.18
C GLU A 279 -36.93 0.15 9.09
N ARG A 280 -35.66 0.38 9.41
CA ARG A 280 -35.07 1.71 9.33
C ARG A 280 -34.97 2.20 7.89
N LEU A 281 -34.71 1.31 6.93
CA LEU A 281 -34.64 1.67 5.51
C LEU A 281 -35.99 2.16 5.00
N SER A 282 -37.08 1.46 5.31
CA SER A 282 -38.45 1.85 5.00
C SER A 282 -38.79 3.25 5.56
N GLN A 283 -38.45 3.50 6.83
CA GLN A 283 -38.68 4.81 7.46
C GLN A 283 -37.95 5.94 6.73
N GLU A 284 -36.67 5.75 6.40
CA GLU A 284 -35.86 6.76 5.74
C GLU A 284 -36.31 7.00 4.28
N CYS A 285 -36.73 5.93 3.57
CA CYS A 285 -37.33 6.01 2.25
C CYS A 285 -38.64 6.80 2.25
N ARG A 286 -39.53 6.50 3.21
CA ARG A 286 -40.83 7.19 3.36
C ARG A 286 -40.67 8.66 3.70
N GLN A 287 -39.76 8.97 4.63
CA GLN A 287 -39.48 10.36 5.03
C GLN A 287 -39.01 11.22 3.83
N ARG A 288 -38.32 10.62 2.88
CA ARG A 288 -37.75 11.30 1.69
C ARG A 288 -38.59 11.17 0.43
N GLY A 289 -39.60 10.29 0.43
CA GLY A 289 -40.33 9.91 -0.77
C GLY A 289 -39.42 9.32 -1.86
N ARG A 290 -38.32 8.66 -1.48
CA ARG A 290 -37.35 8.04 -2.40
C ARG A 290 -37.13 6.58 -2.02
N TRP A 291 -37.40 5.69 -2.97
CA TRP A 291 -37.40 4.23 -2.76
C TRP A 291 -36.25 3.50 -3.46
N SER A 292 -35.37 4.25 -4.12
CA SER A 292 -34.07 3.76 -4.61
C SER A 292 -32.92 4.34 -3.80
N PHE A 293 -31.84 3.58 -3.70
CA PHE A 293 -30.66 3.91 -2.91
C PHE A 293 -29.42 3.20 -3.47
N PHE A 294 -28.25 3.69 -3.10
CA PHE A 294 -27.01 2.95 -3.32
C PHE A 294 -26.91 1.82 -2.28
N PHE A 295 -26.71 0.59 -2.73
CA PHE A 295 -26.55 -0.58 -1.89
C PHE A 295 -25.16 -1.20 -2.07
N SER A 296 -24.56 -1.62 -0.97
CA SER A 296 -23.24 -2.26 -0.96
C SER A 296 -23.22 -3.35 0.11
N SER A 297 -23.03 -4.59 -0.32
CA SER A 297 -22.87 -5.76 0.55
C SER A 297 -21.72 -6.62 0.03
N VAL A 298 -20.78 -6.98 0.90
CA VAL A 298 -19.66 -7.85 0.54
C VAL A 298 -19.74 -9.10 1.41
N PRO A 299 -20.02 -10.29 0.83
CA PRO A 299 -20.00 -11.54 1.57
C PRO A 299 -18.66 -11.81 2.27
N LEU A 300 -18.68 -12.60 3.35
CA LEU A 300 -17.47 -13.14 3.95
C LEU A 300 -16.70 -13.94 2.90
N LYS A 301 -15.40 -13.68 2.80
CA LYS A 301 -14.52 -14.35 1.85
C LYS A 301 -14.15 -15.75 2.34
N VAL A 302 -15.09 -16.69 2.24
CA VAL A 302 -14.92 -18.10 2.59
C VAL A 302 -14.83 -18.92 1.30
N PRO A 303 -13.65 -19.44 0.93
CA PRO A 303 -13.48 -20.27 -0.27
C PRO A 303 -14.48 -21.43 -0.35
N GLY A 304 -15.29 -21.47 -1.41
CA GLY A 304 -16.34 -22.47 -1.56
C GLY A 304 -17.51 -22.28 -0.58
N GLY A 305 -17.67 -21.09 -0.01
CA GLY A 305 -18.74 -20.78 0.93
C GLY A 305 -20.13 -20.94 0.29
N VAL A 306 -21.05 -21.58 1.01
CA VAL A 306 -22.41 -21.88 0.52
C VAL A 306 -23.34 -20.68 0.60
N ALA A 307 -23.21 -19.89 1.66
CA ALA A 307 -23.89 -18.64 1.88
C ALA A 307 -23.00 -17.79 2.80
N SER A 308 -23.37 -16.54 3.01
CA SER A 308 -22.69 -15.68 3.96
C SER A 308 -23.71 -14.88 4.75
N VAL A 309 -23.48 -14.74 6.06
CA VAL A 309 -24.07 -13.62 6.80
C VAL A 309 -23.61 -12.32 6.17
N ILE A 310 -24.44 -11.30 6.27
CA ILE A 310 -24.09 -9.98 5.76
C ILE A 310 -23.18 -9.34 6.80
N GLY A 311 -21.88 -9.44 6.54
CA GLY A 311 -20.94 -8.50 7.12
C GLY A 311 -21.09 -7.21 6.33
N ALA A 312 -21.57 -6.14 6.97
CA ALA A 312 -21.39 -4.80 6.44
C ALA A 312 -19.93 -4.66 5.99
N ALA A 313 -19.74 -4.50 4.67
CA ALA A 313 -18.56 -3.83 4.21
C ALA A 313 -18.51 -2.52 4.98
N ILE A 314 -17.52 -2.37 5.87
CA ILE A 314 -16.83 -1.10 6.01
C ILE A 314 -16.72 -0.59 4.59
N ALA A 315 -17.38 0.53 4.29
CA ALA A 315 -17.43 1.09 2.97
C ALA A 315 -16.03 1.04 2.32
N ARG A 316 -15.79 0.05 1.45
CA ARG A 316 -14.87 0.22 0.33
C ARG A 316 -15.62 1.13 -0.63
N HIS A 317 -15.76 2.40 -0.23
CA HIS A 317 -15.89 3.46 -1.19
C HIS A 317 -14.61 3.40 -2.03
N VAL A 318 -14.70 2.78 -3.20
CA VAL A 318 -13.93 3.28 -4.35
C VAL A 318 -14.64 4.56 -4.79
N VAL A 319 -14.48 5.60 -3.97
CA VAL A 319 -14.09 6.91 -4.45
C VAL A 319 -12.63 6.96 -4.05
N LEU A 320 -11.70 7.06 -5.00
CA LEU A 320 -10.29 7.22 -4.69
C LEU A 320 -10.11 8.35 -3.66
N GLY A 321 -9.87 7.98 -2.40
CA GLY A 321 -9.88 8.88 -1.26
C GLY A 321 -9.85 8.08 0.04
N ILE A 322 -8.64 7.72 0.47
CA ILE A 322 -8.36 7.05 1.74
C ILE A 322 -8.90 7.90 2.90
N HIS A 323 -9.81 7.37 3.73
CA HIS A 323 -10.06 7.90 5.07
C HIS A 323 -10.41 6.80 6.08
N LEU A 324 -9.49 6.57 7.01
CA LEU A 324 -9.72 5.98 8.33
C LEU A 324 -10.52 6.98 9.18
N ASN A 325 -11.57 6.51 9.87
CA ASN A 325 -12.37 7.31 10.81
C ASN A 325 -12.24 6.76 12.23
N LEU A 326 -11.76 7.59 13.15
CA LEU A 326 -12.10 7.56 14.59
C LEU A 326 -12.12 9.02 15.08
N VAL A 327 -13.32 9.62 15.23
CA VAL A 327 -13.54 10.83 16.06
C VAL A 327 -14.93 10.76 16.73
N PRO A 328 -15.08 11.06 18.04
CA PRO A 328 -16.36 11.11 18.75
C PRO A 328 -17.22 12.38 18.49
N ARG A 329 -18.52 12.27 18.80
CA ARG A 329 -19.70 13.11 18.45
C ARG A 329 -19.75 14.60 18.91
N ALA A 330 -18.66 15.36 19.00
CA ALA A 330 -18.73 16.74 19.56
C ALA A 330 -18.85 17.90 18.54
N TRP A 331 -18.72 17.70 17.23
CA TRP A 331 -18.49 18.83 16.29
C TRP A 331 -19.67 19.24 15.37
N ILE A 332 -20.88 18.72 15.56
CA ILE A 332 -22.02 19.03 14.66
C ILE A 332 -22.60 20.45 14.84
N LYS A 333 -22.21 21.22 15.86
CA LYS A 333 -22.83 22.54 16.14
C LYS A 333 -22.07 23.79 15.69
N VAL A 334 -20.88 23.69 15.09
CA VAL A 334 -20.07 24.90 14.73
C VAL A 334 -20.05 25.21 13.23
N GLY A 335 -20.32 24.23 12.35
CA GLY A 335 -20.20 24.39 10.88
C GLY A 335 -21.33 25.14 10.16
N GLN A 336 -22.44 25.50 10.81
CA GLN A 336 -23.62 26.07 10.12
C GLN A 336 -23.61 27.61 9.96
N ARG A 337 -22.54 28.33 10.29
CA ARG A 337 -22.53 29.82 10.23
C ARG A 337 -21.57 30.48 9.25
N LEU A 338 -20.76 29.75 8.48
CA LEU A 338 -19.79 30.38 7.56
C LEU A 338 -19.69 29.62 6.22
N ASN A 339 -20.59 29.88 5.26
CA ASN A 339 -20.29 29.88 3.80
C ASN A 339 -21.54 30.05 2.90
N LYS A 340 -22.15 31.25 2.87
CA LYS A 340 -23.12 31.63 1.82
C LYS A 340 -22.53 32.46 0.66
N SER A 341 -21.28 32.89 0.78
CA SER A 341 -20.63 33.82 -0.16
C SER A 341 -19.96 33.13 -1.36
N TYR A 342 -19.45 31.91 -1.18
CA TYR A 342 -18.58 31.26 -2.16
C TYR A 342 -19.33 30.60 -3.33
N TYR A 343 -20.51 30.00 -3.09
CA TYR A 343 -21.25 29.26 -4.12
C TYR A 343 -21.98 30.12 -5.16
N ALA A 344 -22.33 31.37 -4.83
CA ALA A 344 -23.09 32.24 -5.74
C ALA A 344 -22.25 32.75 -6.93
N LYS A 345 -20.92 32.85 -6.79
CA LYS A 345 -20.04 33.38 -7.85
C LYS A 345 -19.68 32.35 -8.93
N THR A 346 -19.75 31.06 -8.62
CA THR A 346 -19.34 29.99 -9.55
C THR A 346 -20.45 29.63 -10.55
N ILE A 347 -21.72 29.77 -10.16
CA ILE A 347 -22.88 29.44 -11.02
C ILE A 347 -23.07 30.48 -12.13
N ALA A 348 -22.73 31.75 -11.89
CA ALA A 348 -22.87 32.83 -12.89
C ALA A 348 -21.93 32.68 -14.10
N ARG A 349 -20.83 31.91 -13.98
CA ARG A 349 -19.88 31.69 -15.08
C ARG A 349 -20.26 30.56 -16.04
N TYR A 350 -21.22 29.70 -15.69
CA TYR A 350 -21.55 28.50 -16.47
C TYR A 350 -22.74 28.66 -17.44
N GLN A 351 -23.43 29.81 -17.47
CA GLN A 351 -24.63 30.00 -18.31
C GLN A 351 -24.39 30.67 -19.68
N GLN A 352 -23.14 30.80 -20.14
CA GLN A 352 -22.85 31.37 -21.48
C GLN A 352 -21.99 30.44 -22.32
N LYS A 353 -22.61 29.49 -23.05
CA LYS A 353 -22.12 28.92 -24.33
C LYS A 353 -23.23 28.09 -25.00
N LYS A 354 -23.53 28.42 -26.27
CA LYS A 354 -24.59 27.83 -27.12
C LYS A 354 -24.19 26.44 -27.70
N PRO A 355 -25.14 25.56 -28.06
CA PRO A 355 -24.83 24.22 -28.57
C PRO A 355 -24.65 24.15 -30.10
N ILE A 356 -23.75 23.28 -30.55
CA ILE A 356 -23.54 22.87 -31.95
C ILE A 356 -24.25 21.52 -32.16
N LYS A 357 -25.05 21.38 -33.23
CA LYS A 357 -25.70 20.13 -33.67
C LYS A 357 -24.82 19.38 -34.66
N LEU A 358 -24.78 18.05 -34.58
CA LEU A 358 -24.26 17.17 -35.63
C LEU A 358 -25.25 16.02 -35.89
N THR A 359 -25.48 15.76 -37.18
CA THR A 359 -26.51 14.88 -37.75
C THR A 359 -25.90 13.53 -38.12
N LEU A 360 -26.62 12.44 -37.87
CA LEU A 360 -26.26 11.05 -38.21
C LEU A 360 -26.77 10.65 -39.60
N HIS A 361 -25.98 9.87 -40.35
CA HIS A 361 -26.40 9.13 -41.54
C HIS A 361 -26.27 7.61 -41.33
N HIS A 362 -27.31 6.88 -41.75
CA HIS A 362 -27.51 5.43 -41.66
C HIS A 362 -27.06 4.65 -42.92
N GLY A 363 -26.68 3.38 -42.74
CA GLY A 363 -26.78 2.26 -43.71
C GLY A 363 -26.44 0.94 -42.97
N LEU A 364 -27.36 -0.02 -42.73
CA LEU A 364 -27.90 -1.10 -43.59
C LEU A 364 -26.83 -2.07 -44.12
N VAL A 365 -26.91 -3.42 -44.16
CA VAL A 365 -27.72 -4.54 -43.61
C VAL A 365 -27.08 -5.84 -44.21
N GLY A 366 -27.20 -7.01 -43.53
CA GLY A 366 -27.18 -8.36 -44.16
C GLY A 366 -26.26 -9.37 -43.44
N LYS A 367 -26.73 -10.33 -42.62
CA LYS A 367 -27.46 -11.61 -42.84
C LYS A 367 -26.74 -12.68 -43.68
N SER A 368 -26.40 -13.83 -43.06
CA SER A 368 -26.88 -15.22 -43.34
C SER A 368 -25.85 -16.32 -42.91
N SER A 369 -26.17 -17.15 -41.91
CA SER A 369 -26.55 -18.60 -41.98
C SER A 369 -25.40 -19.60 -42.21
N HIS A 370 -24.99 -20.38 -41.20
CA HIS A 370 -25.38 -21.77 -40.88
C HIS A 370 -24.96 -22.88 -41.87
N SER A 371 -24.08 -23.80 -41.43
CA SER A 371 -24.33 -25.26 -41.38
C SER A 371 -23.07 -26.06 -40.98
N THR A 372 -23.13 -26.75 -39.84
CA THR A 372 -22.37 -27.98 -39.47
C THR A 372 -23.12 -29.22 -40.03
N PRO A 373 -22.78 -30.53 -39.79
CA PRO A 373 -21.73 -31.15 -38.95
C PRO A 373 -21.06 -32.44 -39.53
N SER A 374 -20.20 -33.05 -38.69
CA SER A 374 -19.95 -34.50 -38.49
C SER A 374 -18.79 -35.18 -39.24
N SER A 375 -17.77 -35.64 -38.50
CA SER A 375 -17.55 -37.06 -38.13
C SER A 375 -16.11 -37.32 -37.60
N VAL A 376 -16.03 -37.98 -36.45
CA VAL A 376 -14.88 -38.61 -35.74
C VAL A 376 -14.53 -39.98 -36.43
N PRO A 377 -13.41 -40.75 -36.24
CA PRO A 377 -12.24 -40.71 -35.31
C PRO A 377 -10.83 -41.07 -35.90
N SER A 378 -9.83 -41.04 -35.01
CA SER A 378 -8.71 -42.01 -34.83
C SER A 378 -7.40 -41.96 -35.64
N THR A 379 -6.35 -41.63 -34.88
CA THR A 379 -5.01 -42.26 -34.76
C THR A 379 -3.98 -42.30 -35.89
N THR A 380 -2.74 -42.16 -35.41
CA THR A 380 -1.41 -42.54 -35.92
C THR A 380 -0.58 -41.55 -36.71
N SER A 381 0.62 -41.36 -36.15
CA SER A 381 1.76 -40.56 -36.56
C SER A 381 2.24 -40.86 -37.98
N THR A 382 2.57 -39.82 -38.75
CA THR A 382 3.79 -39.80 -39.55
C THR A 382 4.18 -38.37 -39.93
N THR A 383 5.41 -38.03 -39.57
CA THR A 383 6.15 -36.84 -39.97
C THR A 383 6.45 -36.85 -41.46
N THR A 384 6.07 -35.81 -42.18
CA THR A 384 6.83 -35.29 -43.32
C THR A 384 6.70 -33.78 -43.38
N ARG A 385 7.87 -33.15 -43.54
CA ARG A 385 8.17 -31.71 -43.58
C ARG A 385 7.45 -31.00 -44.72
N ASP A 386 6.98 -29.79 -44.45
CA ASP A 386 7.08 -28.66 -45.36
C ASP A 386 7.57 -27.42 -44.57
N PRO A 387 8.25 -26.46 -45.24
CA PRO A 387 9.22 -25.57 -44.61
C PRO A 387 8.67 -24.18 -44.28
N GLU A 388 9.26 -23.60 -43.23
CA GLU A 388 9.35 -22.18 -42.88
C GLU A 388 8.04 -21.39 -42.68
N GLY A 389 7.80 -21.05 -41.41
CA GLY A 389 7.11 -19.81 -41.05
C GLY A 389 6.05 -19.94 -39.96
N GLU A 390 6.46 -20.20 -38.72
CA GLU A 390 5.69 -19.82 -37.53
C GLU A 390 6.66 -19.77 -36.32
N PRO A 391 6.34 -19.12 -35.17
CA PRO A 391 4.99 -18.69 -34.76
C PRO A 391 4.90 -17.35 -33.97
N HIS A 392 3.66 -17.05 -33.58
CA HIS A 392 3.17 -16.31 -32.38
C HIS A 392 2.45 -14.98 -32.68
N LEU A 393 1.12 -14.95 -32.61
CA LEU A 393 0.27 -14.79 -31.42
C LEU A 393 0.30 -13.36 -30.85
N GLU A 394 -0.47 -12.44 -31.46
CA GLU A 394 -0.97 -11.26 -30.75
C GLU A 394 -2.37 -11.57 -30.19
N LEU A 395 -2.37 -12.19 -29.01
CA LEU A 395 -3.54 -12.29 -28.14
C LEU A 395 -3.50 -11.09 -27.17
N TYR A 396 -4.64 -10.41 -27.08
CA TYR A 396 -4.98 -9.35 -26.14
C TYR A 396 -4.41 -9.54 -24.71
N ASP A 397 -3.36 -8.80 -24.37
CA ASP A 397 -2.70 -8.84 -23.06
C ASP A 397 -2.81 -7.50 -22.31
N TRP A 398 -4.06 -7.05 -22.08
CA TRP A 398 -4.34 -5.74 -21.47
C TRP A 398 -4.70 -5.78 -19.96
N TRP A 399 -4.54 -6.90 -19.26
CA TRP A 399 -5.00 -7.01 -17.86
C TRP A 399 -4.08 -7.70 -16.82
N TYR A 400 -2.77 -7.82 -17.05
CA TYR A 400 -1.85 -8.21 -15.97
C TYR A 400 -0.47 -7.53 -16.09
N LYS A 401 -0.32 -6.30 -15.57
CA LYS A 401 0.97 -5.61 -15.33
C LYS A 401 0.94 -4.82 -14.00
N GLY A 402 0.47 -5.46 -12.93
CA GLY A 402 0.24 -4.84 -11.62
C GLY A 402 1.15 -5.31 -10.48
N THR A 403 2.09 -6.22 -10.75
CA THR A 403 2.94 -6.88 -9.75
C THR A 403 4.38 -6.35 -9.69
N ASP A 404 4.76 -5.38 -10.53
CA ASP A 404 6.14 -4.86 -10.65
C ASP A 404 6.70 -4.26 -9.34
N ASN A 405 5.83 -3.79 -8.46
CA ASN A 405 6.18 -3.18 -7.17
C ASN A 405 6.12 -4.19 -6.00
N LEU A 406 5.79 -5.46 -6.26
CA LEU A 406 5.68 -6.53 -5.28
C LEU A 406 6.87 -7.49 -5.39
N PHE A 407 7.71 -7.49 -4.36
CA PHE A 407 8.93 -8.30 -4.30
C PHE A 407 8.72 -9.51 -3.40
N LEU A 408 9.02 -10.70 -3.93
CA LEU A 408 8.84 -11.95 -3.22
C LEU A 408 9.93 -12.18 -2.17
N ASN A 409 9.56 -11.97 -0.91
CA ASN A 409 9.77 -12.80 0.29
C ASN A 409 10.74 -14.03 0.29
N ARG A 410 11.76 -14.25 1.17
CA ARG A 410 12.36 -15.60 1.38
C ARG A 410 11.37 -16.49 2.12
N SER A 411 10.46 -15.90 2.90
CA SER A 411 9.29 -16.62 3.42
C SER A 411 8.19 -16.83 2.37
N GLY A 412 8.41 -16.44 1.10
CA GLY A 412 7.48 -16.67 -0.02
C GLY A 412 6.31 -15.68 -0.11
N GLU A 413 6.33 -14.57 0.64
CA GLU A 413 5.29 -13.53 0.62
C GLU A 413 5.71 -12.30 -0.20
N HIS A 414 4.75 -11.66 -0.87
CA HIS A 414 5.00 -10.48 -1.68
C HIS A 414 4.98 -9.20 -0.82
N HIS A 415 6.07 -8.44 -0.83
CA HIS A 415 6.23 -7.18 -0.10
C HIS A 415 6.32 -5.99 -1.06
N PHE A 416 5.70 -4.88 -0.70
CA PHE A 416 5.71 -3.67 -1.52
C PHE A 416 7.04 -2.91 -1.40
N VAL A 417 7.63 -2.56 -2.54
CA VAL A 417 8.73 -1.58 -2.63
C VAL A 417 8.46 -0.67 -3.83
N GLY A 418 8.22 0.61 -3.58
CA GLY A 418 7.82 1.55 -4.63
C GLY A 418 8.99 2.09 -5.47
N ALA A 419 8.63 2.74 -6.59
CA ALA A 419 9.55 3.21 -7.64
C ALA A 419 10.61 4.24 -7.18
N SER A 420 10.38 4.98 -6.10
CA SER A 420 11.38 5.91 -5.53
C SER A 420 12.52 5.19 -4.78
N SER A 421 12.36 3.91 -4.46
CA SER A 421 13.39 3.11 -3.80
C SER A 421 14.56 2.81 -4.73
N THR A 422 15.78 3.13 -4.29
CA THR A 422 17.01 2.76 -5.02
C THR A 422 17.13 1.24 -5.19
N THR A 423 16.60 0.46 -4.25
CA THR A 423 16.57 -1.01 -4.34
C THR A 423 15.60 -1.51 -5.41
N HIS A 424 14.42 -0.88 -5.54
CA HIS A 424 13.47 -1.22 -6.61
C HIS A 424 14.13 -1.04 -7.98
N LEU A 425 14.76 0.11 -8.17
CA LEU A 425 15.46 0.46 -9.40
C LEU A 425 16.61 -0.50 -9.74
N ALA A 426 17.49 -0.80 -8.78
CA ALA A 426 18.61 -1.72 -9.02
C ALA A 426 18.13 -3.13 -9.42
N LYS A 427 17.00 -3.59 -8.85
CA LYS A 427 16.38 -4.86 -9.23
C LYS A 427 15.81 -4.84 -10.65
N ARG A 428 15.20 -3.74 -11.08
CA ARG A 428 14.72 -3.61 -12.47
C ARG A 428 15.87 -3.65 -13.48
N LEU A 429 17.04 -3.13 -13.11
CA LEU A 429 18.22 -3.13 -13.98
C LEU A 429 18.90 -4.51 -14.09
N ASN A 430 18.65 -5.43 -13.16
CA ASN A 430 19.17 -6.79 -13.21
C ASN A 430 18.14 -7.80 -12.63
N PRO A 431 17.09 -8.14 -13.40
CA PRO A 431 16.02 -9.01 -12.94
C PRO A 431 16.48 -10.46 -12.69
N GLY A 432 17.57 -10.90 -13.36
CA GLY A 432 18.14 -12.24 -13.24
C GLY A 432 19.03 -12.45 -12.01
N SER A 433 19.36 -11.41 -11.26
CA SER A 433 20.20 -11.53 -10.05
C SER A 433 19.46 -12.33 -8.97
N THR A 434 20.03 -13.43 -8.50
CA THR A 434 19.54 -14.14 -7.31
C THR A 434 20.07 -13.53 -6.01
N ASN A 435 21.04 -12.62 -6.12
CA ASN A 435 21.66 -11.86 -5.03
C ASN A 435 20.80 -10.67 -4.54
N LEU A 436 19.56 -10.55 -5.01
CA LEU A 436 18.70 -9.40 -4.75
C LEU A 436 18.46 -9.23 -3.24
N ALA A 437 19.18 -8.24 -2.71
CA ALA A 437 19.30 -7.75 -1.34
C ALA A 437 18.00 -7.27 -0.67
N TRP A 438 16.83 -7.72 -1.11
CA TRP A 438 15.56 -7.34 -0.49
C TRP A 438 15.28 -8.17 0.77
N ASP A 439 15.89 -9.36 0.90
CA ASP A 439 15.86 -10.23 2.10
C ASP A 439 17.22 -10.86 2.41
N VAL A 440 18.24 -10.02 2.43
CA VAL A 440 19.44 -10.36 3.17
C VAL A 440 19.11 -10.14 4.63
N ARG A 441 19.51 -11.13 5.45
CA ARG A 441 19.25 -11.22 6.88
C ARG A 441 19.25 -9.81 7.49
N PRO A 442 18.37 -9.55 8.48
CA PRO A 442 18.69 -8.50 9.43
C PRO A 442 20.16 -8.61 9.84
N LEU A 443 20.82 -7.56 10.32
CA LEU A 443 22.25 -7.66 10.70
C LEU A 443 22.55 -8.66 11.85
N TYR A 444 21.60 -9.55 12.18
CA TYR A 444 21.60 -10.67 13.11
C TYR A 444 20.96 -11.92 12.47
N ASP A 445 21.37 -13.12 12.90
CA ASP A 445 21.03 -14.37 12.20
C ASP A 445 19.69 -15.02 12.58
N ASP A 446 19.20 -14.81 13.82
CA ASP A 446 17.98 -15.43 14.33
C ASP A 446 16.81 -14.44 14.46
N PRO A 447 15.74 -14.53 13.64
CA PRO A 447 14.53 -13.72 13.75
C PRO A 447 13.87 -13.75 15.14
N SER A 448 14.01 -14.85 15.87
CA SER A 448 13.45 -15.03 17.21
C SER A 448 14.15 -14.17 18.27
N SER A 449 15.37 -13.69 17.97
CA SER A 449 16.17 -12.85 18.86
C SER A 449 15.54 -11.50 19.20
N LEU A 450 14.58 -10.99 18.41
CA LEU A 450 13.83 -9.76 18.73
C LEU A 450 12.56 -10.01 19.56
N ARG A 451 12.25 -11.26 19.94
CA ARG A 451 11.16 -11.53 20.89
C ARG A 451 11.51 -10.85 22.22
N ARG A 452 10.51 -10.19 22.84
CA ARG A 452 10.69 -9.56 24.16
C ARG A 452 11.17 -10.64 25.15
N PRO A 453 12.40 -10.56 25.68
CA PRO A 453 12.90 -11.60 26.59
C PRO A 453 12.06 -11.61 27.87
N VAL A 454 11.46 -12.76 28.19
CA VAL A 454 10.65 -12.96 29.41
C VAL A 454 11.50 -13.70 30.43
N GLY A 455 11.85 -13.04 31.54
CA GLY A 455 12.54 -13.66 32.67
C GLY A 455 14.07 -13.49 32.71
N ASP A 456 14.70 -12.93 31.68
CA ASP A 456 16.15 -12.67 31.69
C ASP A 456 16.54 -11.56 32.70
N PRO A 457 17.74 -11.66 33.32
CA PRO A 457 18.26 -10.60 34.17
C PRO A 457 18.47 -9.31 33.36
N LEU A 458 18.43 -8.17 34.05
CA LEU A 458 18.74 -6.87 33.45
C LEU A 458 20.13 -6.90 32.80
N PRO A 459 20.32 -6.22 31.65
CA PRO A 459 21.64 -6.16 31.04
C PRO A 459 22.60 -5.42 31.97
N GLN A 460 23.83 -5.92 32.07
CA GLN A 460 24.89 -5.16 32.72
C GLN A 460 25.09 -3.85 31.96
N LEU A 461 24.88 -2.73 32.64
CA LEU A 461 25.08 -1.42 32.07
C LEU A 461 26.59 -1.11 31.99
N PRO A 462 27.04 -0.37 30.95
CA PRO A 462 28.41 0.15 30.92
C PRO A 462 28.71 1.07 32.11
N PRO A 463 29.97 1.35 32.45
CA PRO A 463 30.28 2.38 33.45
C PRO A 463 29.63 3.73 33.10
N PHE A 464 29.19 4.49 34.11
CA PHE A 464 28.43 5.74 33.92
C PHE A 464 29.11 6.72 32.95
N GLU A 465 30.41 6.98 33.13
CA GLU A 465 31.20 7.85 32.24
C GLU A 465 31.30 7.30 30.81
N PHE A 466 31.34 5.97 30.66
CA PHE A 466 31.33 5.36 29.33
C PHE A 466 29.96 5.52 28.65
N ALA A 467 28.86 5.38 29.40
CA ALA A 467 27.51 5.65 28.89
C ALA A 467 27.34 7.12 28.44
N LYS A 468 27.88 8.08 29.20
CA LYS A 468 27.93 9.49 28.79
C LYS A 468 28.69 9.69 27.49
N ARG A 469 29.84 9.02 27.32
CA ARG A 469 30.60 9.06 26.07
C ARG A 469 29.82 8.48 24.89
N LEU A 470 29.12 7.36 25.10
CA LEU A 470 28.26 6.74 24.08
C LEU A 470 27.12 7.68 23.66
N PHE A 471 26.54 8.43 24.60
CA PHE A 471 25.58 9.49 24.26
C PHE A 471 26.19 10.58 23.40
N SER A 472 27.37 11.11 23.75
CA SER A 472 28.04 12.13 22.92
C SER A 472 28.29 11.64 21.49
N ILE A 473 28.65 10.37 21.32
CA ILE A 473 28.82 9.74 20.00
C ILE A 473 27.49 9.66 19.26
N GLN A 474 26.45 9.09 19.89
CA GLN A 474 25.10 9.04 19.29
C GLN A 474 24.60 10.44 18.90
N TYR A 475 24.82 11.42 19.77
CA TYR A 475 24.37 12.79 19.60
C TYR A 475 25.03 13.47 18.39
N ALA A 476 26.33 13.23 18.16
CA ALA A 476 27.04 13.75 16.99
C ALA A 476 26.49 13.23 15.65
N TYR A 477 25.96 12.01 15.61
CA TYR A 477 25.45 11.39 14.38
C TYR A 477 23.98 11.72 14.12
N ILE A 478 23.12 11.61 15.13
CA ILE A 478 21.66 11.78 14.95
C ILE A 478 21.01 12.79 15.91
N GLY A 479 21.73 13.25 16.93
CA GLY A 479 21.19 14.15 17.95
C GLY A 479 20.79 15.51 17.41
N THR A 480 21.53 16.08 16.47
CA THR A 480 21.21 17.42 15.94
C THR A 480 20.28 17.39 14.73
N ILE A 481 20.19 16.27 14.00
CA ILE A 481 19.26 16.10 12.87
C ILE A 481 17.86 15.62 13.29
N PHE A 482 17.72 14.94 14.43
CA PHE A 482 16.43 14.48 14.96
C PHE A 482 16.14 14.92 16.40
N SER A 483 16.99 15.72 17.06
CA SER A 483 16.77 16.39 18.37
C SER A 483 15.78 15.73 19.37
N LEU A 484 15.87 14.41 19.54
CA LEU A 484 14.92 13.62 20.33
C LEU A 484 15.14 13.76 21.84
N ILE A 485 16.32 14.21 22.24
CA ILE A 485 16.68 14.47 23.63
C ILE A 485 17.78 15.53 23.73
N GLN A 486 17.68 16.39 24.74
CA GLN A 486 18.71 17.38 25.06
C GLN A 486 19.79 16.79 25.99
N PRO A 487 21.06 17.18 25.85
CA PRO A 487 22.16 16.65 26.67
C PRO A 487 21.90 16.68 28.18
N ALA A 488 21.43 17.82 28.72
CA ALA A 488 21.17 17.96 30.15
C ALA A 488 20.07 17.00 30.64
N GLN A 489 19.01 16.82 29.85
CA GLN A 489 17.91 15.90 30.19
C GLN A 489 18.35 14.43 30.13
N PHE A 490 19.25 14.09 29.20
CA PHE A 490 19.79 12.73 29.14
C PHE A 490 20.67 12.43 30.35
N GLU A 491 21.50 13.37 30.78
CA GLU A 491 22.36 13.16 31.95
C GLU A 491 21.55 12.94 33.24
N GLU A 492 20.46 13.68 33.43
CA GLU A 492 19.52 13.47 34.55
C GLU A 492 18.85 12.08 34.48
N ARG A 493 18.40 11.66 33.30
CA ARG A 493 17.80 10.34 33.08
C ARG A 493 18.82 9.22 33.27
N LEU A 494 20.06 9.44 32.89
CA LEU A 494 21.15 8.49 33.09
C LEU A 494 21.47 8.35 34.58
N ASP A 495 21.54 9.45 35.33
CA ASP A 495 21.71 9.41 36.79
C ASP A 495 20.59 8.61 37.47
N TYR A 496 19.34 8.82 37.05
CA TYR A 496 18.20 8.03 37.51
C TYR A 496 18.39 6.51 37.27
N VAL A 497 18.87 6.12 36.09
CA VAL A 497 19.09 4.71 35.70
C VAL A 497 20.24 4.05 36.47
N TYR A 498 21.22 4.81 36.98
CA TYR A 498 22.36 4.23 37.71
C TYR A 498 22.19 4.27 39.23
N ASN A 499 21.55 5.31 39.76
CA ASN A 499 21.61 5.63 41.19
C ASN A 499 20.27 5.43 41.93
N LYS A 500 19.14 5.28 41.22
CA LYS A 500 17.82 5.12 41.86
C LYS A 500 17.26 3.71 41.69
N PRO A 501 16.50 3.19 42.69
CA PRO A 501 15.84 1.89 42.57
C PRO A 501 14.80 1.93 41.44
N HIS A 502 14.85 0.93 40.56
CA HIS A 502 13.97 0.88 39.40
C HIS A 502 12.59 0.35 39.78
N ASP A 503 11.56 1.13 39.48
CA ASP A 503 10.18 0.68 39.56
C ASP A 503 9.60 0.49 38.16
N PHE A 504 9.65 -0.74 37.66
CA PHE A 504 9.13 -1.11 36.35
C PHE A 504 7.60 -1.28 36.31
N SER A 505 6.89 -1.03 37.41
CA SER A 505 5.43 -0.89 37.39
C SER A 505 5.00 0.48 36.84
N HIS A 506 5.88 1.48 36.93
CA HIS A 506 5.62 2.83 36.44
C HIS A 506 6.11 2.98 34.99
N ARG A 507 5.19 3.41 34.12
CA ARG A 507 5.44 3.62 32.68
C ARG A 507 6.61 4.57 32.39
N GLU A 508 6.71 5.67 33.12
CA GLU A 508 7.76 6.67 32.90
C GLU A 508 9.14 6.09 33.18
N SER A 509 9.30 5.33 34.26
CA SER A 509 10.53 4.59 34.58
C SER A 509 10.91 3.59 33.48
N CYS A 510 9.93 2.87 32.92
CA CYS A 510 10.14 1.99 31.77
C CYS A 510 10.65 2.75 30.55
N LEU A 511 10.04 3.90 30.22
CA LEU A 511 10.49 4.74 29.10
C LEU A 511 11.88 5.33 29.33
N VAL A 512 12.22 5.77 30.55
CA VAL A 512 13.57 6.25 30.93
C VAL A 512 14.60 5.15 30.70
N TYR A 513 14.34 3.95 31.21
CA TYR A 513 15.24 2.82 31.03
C TYR A 513 15.35 2.40 29.55
N CYS A 514 14.23 2.39 28.82
CA CYS A 514 14.17 2.11 27.39
C CYS A 514 15.05 3.10 26.61
N GLN A 515 14.89 4.41 26.83
CA GLN A 515 15.65 5.44 26.15
C GLN A 515 17.15 5.34 26.44
N ALA A 516 17.54 5.11 27.69
CA ALA A 516 18.95 4.94 28.07
C ALA A 516 19.59 3.77 27.32
N LEU A 517 18.91 2.63 27.25
CA LEU A 517 19.38 1.46 26.51
C LEU A 517 19.47 1.72 24.99
N LEU A 518 18.50 2.44 24.41
CA LEU A 518 18.52 2.80 22.98
C LEU A 518 19.70 3.72 22.66
N VAL A 519 19.95 4.74 23.48
CA VAL A 519 21.09 5.65 23.32
C VAL A 519 22.41 4.90 23.42
N ILE A 520 22.55 3.99 24.40
CA ILE A 520 23.73 3.12 24.53
C ILE A 520 23.88 2.23 23.29
N ALA A 521 22.79 1.65 22.78
CA ALA A 521 22.81 0.82 21.58
C ALA A 521 23.31 1.60 20.36
N PHE A 522 22.78 2.80 20.11
CA PHE A 522 23.24 3.68 19.03
C PHE A 522 24.70 4.13 19.23
N GLY A 523 25.08 4.50 20.45
CA GLY A 523 26.45 4.91 20.75
C GLY A 523 27.45 3.79 20.47
N LEU A 524 27.10 2.53 20.75
CA LEU A 524 27.93 1.36 20.41
C LEU A 524 27.97 1.11 18.89
N MET A 525 26.82 1.20 18.22
CA MET A 525 26.71 1.01 16.78
C MET A 525 27.53 2.04 15.97
N TYR A 526 27.67 3.28 16.46
CA TYR A 526 28.45 4.34 15.83
C TYR A 526 29.87 4.50 16.35
N SER A 527 30.27 3.74 17.39
CA SER A 527 31.65 3.77 17.90
C SER A 527 32.49 2.58 17.47
N VAL A 528 31.84 1.43 17.21
CA VAL A 528 32.52 0.20 16.80
C VAL A 528 32.45 0.09 15.28
N ASN A 529 33.61 0.20 14.64
CA ASN A 529 33.73 0.23 13.17
C ASN A 529 34.06 -1.13 12.54
N GLN A 530 34.11 -2.22 13.32
CA GLN A 530 34.30 -3.58 12.82
C GLN A 530 33.67 -4.57 13.79
N TRP A 531 32.94 -5.55 13.25
CA TRP A 531 32.24 -6.56 14.02
C TRP A 531 32.13 -7.86 13.21
N SER A 532 32.32 -8.99 13.88
CA SER A 532 32.31 -10.32 13.25
C SER A 532 31.50 -11.36 14.04
N GLY A 533 30.60 -10.91 14.91
CA GLY A 533 29.80 -11.80 15.76
C GLY A 533 28.39 -12.04 15.23
N ASP A 534 27.84 -13.22 15.52
CA ASP A 534 26.56 -13.69 14.96
C ASP A 534 25.32 -13.10 15.66
N GLU A 535 25.52 -12.40 16.78
CA GLU A 535 24.41 -11.91 17.64
C GLU A 535 23.75 -10.61 17.17
N GLY A 536 24.23 -9.95 16.11
CA GLY A 536 23.77 -8.63 15.69
C GLY A 536 24.86 -7.55 15.74
N PRO A 537 24.61 -6.35 15.17
CA PRO A 537 25.61 -5.29 15.16
C PRO A 537 25.91 -4.79 16.59
N PRO A 538 27.04 -4.09 16.79
CA PRO A 538 27.40 -3.52 18.09
C PRO A 538 26.24 -2.72 18.70
N GLY A 539 25.90 -3.03 19.97
CA GLY A 539 24.77 -2.41 20.67
C GLY A 539 23.44 -3.17 20.56
N PHE A 540 23.32 -4.16 19.67
CA PHE A 540 22.07 -4.91 19.44
C PHE A 540 21.52 -5.59 20.71
N LYS A 541 22.41 -6.07 21.60
CA LYS A 541 22.00 -6.59 22.91
C LYS A 541 21.17 -5.58 23.71
N TYR A 542 21.64 -4.34 23.82
CA TYR A 542 20.92 -3.29 24.56
C TYR A 542 19.62 -2.90 23.87
N PHE A 543 19.59 -2.89 22.54
CA PHE A 543 18.36 -2.70 21.76
C PHE A 543 17.30 -3.77 22.07
N LYS A 544 17.69 -5.06 22.10
CA LYS A 544 16.78 -6.17 22.47
C LYS A 544 16.16 -5.95 23.85
N TYR A 545 16.97 -5.58 24.84
CA TYR A 545 16.47 -5.26 26.18
C TYR A 545 15.59 -4.01 26.20
N ALA A 546 15.90 -2.99 25.39
CA ALA A 546 15.08 -1.78 25.33
C ALA A 546 13.64 -2.08 24.92
N LEU A 547 13.44 -2.99 23.95
CA LEU A 547 12.11 -3.40 23.49
C LEU A 547 11.25 -4.07 24.57
N ARG A 548 11.84 -4.61 25.63
CA ARG A 548 11.12 -5.16 26.79
C ARG A 548 10.41 -4.08 27.60
N PHE A 549 10.97 -2.88 27.63
CA PHE A 549 10.45 -1.75 28.41
C PHE A 549 9.54 -0.83 27.59
N LEU A 550 9.29 -1.18 26.32
CA LEU A 550 8.39 -0.40 25.49
C LEU A 550 6.94 -0.61 25.98
N PRO A 551 6.22 0.47 26.36
CA PRO A 551 4.81 0.37 26.74
C PRO A 551 3.95 -0.24 25.64
N ASP A 552 2.79 -0.78 26.01
CA ASP A 552 1.88 -1.35 25.02
C ASP A 552 1.20 -0.26 24.17
N ILE A 553 0.90 -0.58 22.92
CA ILE A 553 0.42 0.40 21.90
C ILE A 553 -0.92 1.06 22.23
N HIS A 554 -1.68 0.52 23.17
CA HIS A 554 -3.00 1.01 23.58
C HIS A 554 -2.92 1.92 24.82
N GLU A 555 -1.74 2.10 25.40
CA GLU A 555 -1.51 3.01 26.51
C GLU A 555 -1.53 4.48 26.04
N GLU A 556 -1.77 5.39 26.98
CA GLU A 556 -1.88 6.84 26.73
C GLU A 556 -0.64 7.40 26.01
N GLY A 557 -0.79 8.26 25.00
CA GLY A 557 0.36 8.86 24.31
C GLY A 557 1.15 9.83 25.20
N SER A 558 2.45 10.00 24.94
CA SER A 558 3.23 11.10 25.53
C SER A 558 4.34 11.55 24.57
N ILE A 559 4.80 12.80 24.70
CA ILE A 559 5.92 13.32 23.87
C ILE A 559 7.14 12.42 24.06
N PHE A 560 7.39 12.01 25.30
CA PHE A 560 8.51 11.12 25.61
C PHE A 560 8.37 9.76 24.92
N PHE A 561 7.15 9.21 24.84
CA PHE A 561 6.94 7.97 24.13
C PHE A 561 7.14 8.13 22.61
N VAL A 562 6.75 9.26 22.02
CA VAL A 562 7.06 9.60 20.62
C VAL A 562 8.58 9.63 20.39
N GLU A 563 9.35 10.28 21.27
CA GLU A 563 10.82 10.35 21.22
C GLU A 563 11.43 8.93 21.22
N VAL A 564 10.97 8.05 22.12
CA VAL A 564 11.42 6.66 22.22
C VAL A 564 11.06 5.84 20.97
N LEU A 565 9.83 5.98 20.46
CA LEU A 565 9.39 5.27 19.26
C LEU A 565 10.20 5.68 18.01
N CYS A 566 10.62 6.94 17.91
CA CYS A 566 11.52 7.41 16.84
C CYS A 566 12.87 6.69 16.89
N TYR A 567 13.47 6.54 18.07
CA TYR A 567 14.70 5.77 18.25
C TYR A 567 14.51 4.30 17.84
N VAL A 568 13.40 3.67 18.26
CA VAL A 568 13.10 2.28 17.90
C VAL A 568 12.94 2.12 16.39
N ALA A 569 12.16 2.99 15.76
CA ALA A 569 11.93 2.96 14.31
C ALA A 569 13.25 3.10 13.53
N TYR A 570 14.08 4.07 13.92
CA TYR A 570 15.34 4.31 13.25
C TYR A 570 16.35 3.17 13.48
N TYR A 571 16.38 2.56 14.67
CA TYR A 571 17.24 1.40 14.91
C TYR A 571 16.78 0.18 14.10
N MET A 572 15.47 -0.08 14.02
CA MET A 572 14.91 -1.11 13.15
C MET A 572 15.32 -0.91 11.68
N GLN A 573 15.38 0.35 11.21
CA GLN A 573 15.85 0.66 9.87
C GLN A 573 17.33 0.31 9.69
N ASN A 574 18.20 0.61 10.67
CA ASN A 574 19.62 0.22 10.61
C ASN A 574 19.81 -1.30 10.56
N LEU A 575 18.90 -2.06 11.17
CA LEU A 575 18.87 -3.53 11.09
C LEU A 575 18.29 -4.07 9.78
N ASN A 576 17.99 -3.21 8.79
CA ASN A 576 17.28 -3.55 7.56
C ASN A 576 15.87 -4.15 7.79
N ARG A 577 15.24 -3.89 8.94
CA ARG A 577 13.85 -4.27 9.26
C ARG A 577 12.86 -3.18 8.82
N ARG A 578 12.79 -2.94 7.52
CA ARG A 578 12.06 -1.82 6.89
C ARG A 578 10.58 -1.77 7.28
N ASP A 579 9.88 -2.90 7.25
CA ASP A 579 8.45 -2.95 7.59
C ASP A 579 8.21 -2.58 9.06
N ALA A 580 9.06 -3.09 9.96
CA ALA A 580 9.00 -2.74 11.38
C ALA A 580 9.31 -1.26 11.59
N ALA A 581 10.35 -0.74 10.92
CA ALA A 581 10.69 0.67 10.98
C ALA A 581 9.52 1.56 10.53
N PHE A 582 8.87 1.23 9.40
CA PHE A 582 7.70 1.93 8.87
C PHE A 582 6.50 1.89 9.83
N LEU A 583 6.25 0.74 10.45
CA LEU A 583 5.16 0.61 11.43
C LEU A 583 5.44 1.41 12.72
N TYR A 584 6.66 1.37 13.25
CA TYR A 584 7.02 2.12 14.46
C TYR A 584 7.05 3.63 14.22
N ILE A 585 7.57 4.11 13.08
CA ILE A 585 7.52 5.54 12.77
C ILE A 585 6.09 6.03 12.53
N GLY A 586 5.26 5.21 11.87
CA GLY A 586 3.84 5.50 11.70
C GLY A 586 3.07 5.55 13.02
N LEU A 587 3.44 4.71 14.00
CA LEU A 587 2.90 4.78 15.36
C LEU A 587 3.35 6.07 16.07
N ALA A 588 4.63 6.41 16.01
CA ALA A 588 5.18 7.63 16.60
C ALA A 588 4.49 8.88 16.04
N LEU A 589 4.31 8.95 14.71
CA LEU A 589 3.68 10.08 14.05
C LEU A 589 2.19 10.20 14.40
N ARG A 590 1.43 9.10 14.37
CA ARG A 590 0.00 9.13 14.78
C ARG A 590 -0.16 9.54 16.24
N MET A 591 0.76 9.12 17.11
CA MET A 591 0.79 9.56 18.51
C MET A 591 1.11 11.05 18.63
N ALA A 592 2.09 11.54 17.87
CA ALA A 592 2.41 12.97 17.79
C ALA A 592 1.22 13.82 17.31
N ILE A 593 0.46 13.31 16.32
CA ILE A 593 -0.78 13.95 15.83
C ILE A 593 -1.84 13.96 16.93
N SER A 594 -2.06 12.83 17.61
CA SER A 594 -3.03 12.69 18.72
C SER A 594 -2.73 13.66 19.88
N LEU A 595 -1.44 13.90 20.17
CA LEU A 595 -0.97 14.86 21.17
C LEU A 595 -1.01 16.33 20.71
N GLY A 596 -1.44 16.58 19.47
CA GLY A 596 -1.48 17.91 18.86
C GLY A 596 -0.10 18.53 18.66
N LEU A 597 0.94 17.73 18.39
CA LEU A 597 2.31 18.25 18.18
C LEU A 597 2.48 18.93 16.82
N HIS A 598 1.61 18.63 15.85
CA HIS A 598 1.56 19.25 14.53
C HIS A 598 1.04 20.69 14.55
N GLN A 599 0.46 21.13 15.68
CA GLN A 599 -0.15 22.45 15.84
C GLN A 599 0.60 23.33 16.83
N GLU A 600 0.71 24.62 16.50
CA GLU A 600 1.33 25.59 17.41
C GLU A 600 0.38 25.91 18.55
N VAL A 601 0.88 25.84 19.78
CA VAL A 601 0.06 26.08 20.97
C VAL A 601 0.06 27.57 21.28
N SER A 602 -1.08 28.19 21.55
CA SER A 602 -1.15 29.62 21.95
C SER A 602 -1.29 29.83 23.47
N ASP A 603 -1.38 28.75 24.25
CA ASP A 603 -1.59 28.79 25.69
C ASP A 603 -0.39 29.40 26.44
N ARG A 604 -0.61 30.54 27.10
CA ARG A 604 0.42 31.27 27.87
C ARG A 604 0.93 30.50 29.08
N ASN A 605 0.23 29.45 29.53
CA ASN A 605 0.63 28.64 30.67
C ASN A 605 1.75 27.63 30.33
N ILE A 606 2.01 27.37 29.05
CA ILE A 606 3.09 26.48 28.63
C ILE A 606 4.39 27.28 28.48
N SER A 607 5.44 26.81 29.16
CA SER A 607 6.77 27.43 29.12
C SER A 607 7.37 27.42 27.69
N GLU A 608 8.26 28.37 27.38
CA GLU A 608 8.94 28.37 26.07
C GLU A 608 9.81 27.11 25.89
N ALA A 609 10.41 26.58 26.96
CA ALA A 609 11.16 25.33 26.92
C ALA A 609 10.28 24.14 26.49
N ASP A 610 9.06 24.04 27.03
CA ASP A 610 8.10 22.99 26.67
C ASP A 610 7.58 23.15 25.24
N ARG A 611 7.33 24.39 24.81
CA ARG A 611 6.98 24.72 23.41
C ARG A 611 8.09 24.29 22.47
N ASN A 612 9.33 24.62 22.79
CA ASN A 612 10.49 24.28 21.99
C ASN A 612 10.70 22.75 21.96
N ARG A 613 10.46 22.03 23.06
CA ARG A 613 10.44 20.55 23.08
C ARG A 613 9.37 19.98 22.15
N ARG A 614 8.14 20.52 22.16
CA ARG A 614 7.05 20.11 21.24
C ARG A 614 7.45 20.30 19.78
N ARG A 615 7.99 21.47 19.42
CA ARG A 615 8.47 21.79 18.06
C ARG A 615 9.56 20.82 17.62
N ARG A 616 10.57 20.59 18.47
CA ARG A 616 11.66 19.63 18.19
C ARG A 616 11.14 18.21 17.98
N ALA A 617 10.30 17.71 18.89
CA ALA A 617 9.74 16.37 18.78
C ALA A 617 8.93 16.19 17.48
N TRP A 618 8.10 17.19 17.12
CA TRP A 618 7.35 17.18 15.87
C TRP A 618 8.25 17.12 14.63
N TRP A 619 9.17 18.08 14.48
CA TRP A 619 9.99 18.18 13.27
C TRP A 619 10.90 16.96 13.09
N SER A 620 11.26 16.31 14.20
CA SER A 620 12.07 15.11 14.20
C SER A 620 11.30 13.87 13.76
N VAL A 621 10.08 13.64 14.29
CA VAL A 621 9.22 12.53 13.84
C VAL A 621 8.79 12.74 12.38
N TYR A 622 8.51 13.99 11.99
CA TYR A 622 8.17 14.37 10.63
C TYR A 622 9.31 14.10 9.64
N SER A 623 10.54 14.52 9.96
CA SER A 623 11.70 14.28 9.10
C SER A 623 11.96 12.79 8.93
N LEU A 624 11.88 12.03 10.02
CA LEU A 624 12.11 10.59 9.99
C LEU A 624 11.02 9.85 9.20
N ASP A 625 9.74 10.21 9.33
CA ASP A 625 8.64 9.63 8.53
C ASP A 625 8.88 9.83 7.03
N ARG A 626 9.24 11.05 6.60
CA ARG A 626 9.48 11.35 5.18
C ARG A 626 10.68 10.59 4.61
N ILE A 627 11.78 10.55 5.36
CA ILE A 627 12.99 9.83 4.95
C ILE A 627 12.69 8.34 4.77
N LEU A 628 12.04 7.71 5.76
CA LEU A 628 11.75 6.28 5.72
C LEU A 628 10.70 5.95 4.65
N SER A 629 9.65 6.76 4.52
CA SER A 629 8.57 6.53 3.56
C SER A 629 9.05 6.70 2.12
N VAL A 630 9.65 7.85 1.80
CA VAL A 630 10.05 8.16 0.42
C VAL A 630 11.17 7.24 -0.07
N LYS A 631 12.15 6.89 0.77
CA LYS A 631 13.25 5.98 0.36
C LYS A 631 12.82 4.52 0.23
N SER A 632 11.69 4.12 0.84
CA SER A 632 11.09 2.80 0.64
C SER A 632 10.02 2.76 -0.46
N GLY A 633 9.61 3.92 -0.98
CA GLY A 633 8.50 4.05 -1.93
C GLY A 633 7.13 4.00 -1.29
N ASN A 634 7.05 4.07 0.04
CA ASN A 634 5.80 4.15 0.76
C ASN A 634 5.21 5.58 0.69
N PRO A 635 3.88 5.71 0.74
CA PRO A 635 3.21 7.00 0.86
C PRO A 635 3.58 7.73 2.15
N ILE A 636 3.76 9.06 2.09
CA ILE A 636 3.89 9.88 3.31
C ILE A 636 2.56 9.95 4.07
N THR A 637 2.64 10.07 5.39
CA THR A 637 1.49 9.87 6.29
C THR A 637 0.70 11.16 6.59
N ILE A 638 1.32 12.34 6.48
CA ILE A 638 0.67 13.65 6.71
C ILE A 638 1.06 14.63 5.59
N GLN A 639 0.08 15.43 5.15
CA GLN A 639 0.29 16.47 4.13
C GLN A 639 0.83 17.75 4.77
N ASP A 640 1.52 18.57 3.98
CA ASP A 640 2.16 19.78 4.48
C ASP A 640 1.17 20.89 4.88
N GLU A 641 -0.03 20.87 4.31
CA GLU A 641 -1.13 21.80 4.56
C GLU A 641 -1.78 21.60 5.93
N ASP A 642 -1.60 20.43 6.55
CA ASP A 642 -2.17 20.08 7.85
C ASP A 642 -1.24 20.48 9.03
N ILE A 643 -0.15 21.21 8.76
CA ILE A 643 0.91 21.52 9.74
C ILE A 643 1.03 23.04 9.96
N ASP A 644 0.80 23.49 11.20
CA ASP A 644 0.90 24.91 11.61
C ASP A 644 1.93 25.17 12.73
N ILE A 645 2.65 24.14 13.18
CA ILE A 645 3.73 24.26 14.17
C ILE A 645 4.90 25.14 13.68
N MET A 646 5.45 25.97 14.56
CA MET A 646 6.59 26.83 14.23
C MET A 646 7.93 26.09 14.26
N TRP A 647 8.95 26.71 13.66
CA TRP A 647 10.33 26.23 13.77
C TRP A 647 10.86 26.30 15.21
N PRO A 648 11.76 25.40 15.63
CA PRO A 648 12.40 25.45 16.94
C PRO A 648 13.05 26.82 17.19
N SER A 649 12.83 27.38 18.39
CA SER A 649 13.34 28.71 18.75
C SER A 649 14.81 28.66 19.15
N THR A 650 15.57 29.69 18.74
CA THR A 650 17.00 29.88 19.05
C THR A 650 17.23 30.74 20.30
N SER A 651 16.16 31.15 20.98
CA SER A 651 16.16 32.23 21.97
C SER A 651 16.26 31.78 23.44
N ASP A 652 16.84 30.61 23.72
CA ASP A 652 17.09 30.14 25.09
C ASP A 652 18.42 30.70 25.65
N GLY A 653 18.61 32.03 25.62
CA GLY A 653 19.61 32.78 26.42
C GLY A 653 21.11 32.39 26.40
N SER A 654 21.49 31.28 25.76
CA SER A 654 22.82 30.71 25.69
C SER A 654 23.17 30.53 24.21
N THR A 655 24.35 31.02 23.81
CA THR A 655 24.82 30.94 22.42
C THR A 655 25.08 29.50 21.96
N THR A 656 25.20 28.55 22.90
CA THR A 656 25.60 27.16 22.64
C THR A 656 24.41 26.26 22.23
N GLU A 657 23.17 26.58 22.62
CA GLU A 657 21.97 25.77 22.30
C GLU A 657 21.31 26.13 20.95
N GLN A 658 21.81 27.15 20.25
CA GLN A 658 21.21 27.64 19.00
C GLN A 658 21.51 26.71 17.81
N TRP A 659 22.73 26.18 17.74
CA TRP A 659 23.21 25.43 16.58
C TRP A 659 22.41 24.14 16.30
N PRO A 660 22.09 23.28 17.28
CA PRO A 660 21.25 22.10 17.04
C PRO A 660 19.87 22.43 16.44
N SER A 661 19.26 23.55 16.86
CA SER A 661 17.98 24.00 16.32
C SER A 661 18.09 24.47 14.87
N ILE A 662 19.22 25.10 14.49
CA ILE A 662 19.53 25.50 13.12
C ILE A 662 19.73 24.25 12.24
N VAL A 663 20.51 23.27 12.72
CA VAL A 663 20.76 21.99 12.03
C VAL A 663 19.43 21.27 11.77
N LEU A 664 18.61 21.07 12.81
CA LEU A 664 17.30 20.43 12.70
C LEU A 664 16.41 21.15 11.68
N THR A 665 16.29 22.48 11.78
CA THR A 665 15.45 23.26 10.87
C THR A 665 15.86 23.08 9.40
N ASN A 666 17.15 23.18 9.11
CA ASN A 666 17.67 23.04 7.75
C ASN A 666 17.54 21.60 7.23
N TYR A 667 17.80 20.61 8.08
CA TYR A 667 17.59 19.20 7.73
C TYR A 667 16.11 18.89 7.45
N THR A 668 15.21 19.45 8.25
CA THR A 668 13.75 19.30 8.07
C THR A 668 13.23 20.00 6.82
N GLN A 669 13.80 21.15 6.43
CA GLN A 669 13.48 21.78 5.14
C GLN A 669 13.82 20.86 3.96
N LEU A 670 14.98 20.19 4.01
CA LEU A 670 15.33 19.16 3.01
C LEU A 670 14.37 17.97 3.07
N SER A 671 13.99 17.51 4.27
CA SER A 671 12.99 16.43 4.42
C SER A 671 11.63 16.82 3.85
N ARG A 672 11.25 18.11 3.95
CA ARG A 672 10.03 18.64 3.32
C ARG A 672 10.11 18.55 1.80
N ILE A 673 11.22 18.98 1.21
CA ILE A 673 11.49 18.83 -0.23
C ILE A 673 11.49 17.34 -0.64
N LEU A 674 12.08 16.46 0.16
CA LEU A 674 12.04 15.01 -0.07
C LEU A 674 10.61 14.47 -0.13
N GLY A 675 9.73 14.91 0.77
CA GLY A 675 8.30 14.53 0.73
C GLY A 675 7.64 14.95 -0.59
N ARG A 676 7.89 16.17 -1.05
CA ARG A 676 7.40 16.66 -2.35
C ARG A 676 7.98 15.88 -3.53
N ILE A 677 9.26 15.51 -3.51
CA ILE A 677 9.83 14.59 -4.52
C ILE A 677 9.03 13.29 -4.56
N GLY A 678 8.78 12.69 -3.39
CA GLY A 678 7.95 11.50 -3.28
C GLY A 678 6.55 11.68 -3.87
N GLU A 679 5.93 12.83 -3.68
CA GLU A 679 4.54 13.08 -4.09
C GLU A 679 4.36 13.59 -5.53
N GLU A 680 5.22 14.48 -6.01
CA GLU A 680 5.09 15.15 -7.32
C GLU A 680 5.77 14.38 -8.45
N ILE A 681 6.77 13.54 -8.13
CA ILE A 681 7.55 12.78 -9.12
C ILE A 681 7.16 11.29 -9.07
N TYR A 682 7.09 10.70 -7.88
CA TYR A 682 6.96 9.25 -7.72
C TYR A 682 5.55 8.75 -7.32
N ARG A 683 4.61 9.63 -6.95
CA ARG A 683 3.25 9.27 -6.52
C ARG A 683 2.23 9.85 -7.49
N LYS A 684 1.20 9.06 -7.85
CA LYS A 684 0.14 9.44 -8.83
C LYS A 684 0.72 10.02 -10.12
N LYS A 685 0.87 9.17 -11.15
CA LYS A 685 1.20 9.53 -12.54
C LYS A 685 1.03 11.03 -12.82
N PRO A 686 2.13 11.81 -12.96
CA PRO A 686 2.04 13.13 -13.56
C PRO A 686 1.15 13.02 -14.80
N ARG A 687 0.16 13.89 -14.96
CA ARG A 687 -0.89 13.69 -16.00
C ARG A 687 -0.35 13.81 -17.43
N SER A 688 0.87 14.33 -17.57
CA SER A 688 1.62 14.56 -18.81
C SER A 688 3.09 14.84 -18.47
N GLY A 689 3.98 14.62 -19.42
CA GLY A 689 5.40 14.97 -19.35
C GLY A 689 5.61 16.45 -19.02
N SER A 690 4.75 17.34 -19.50
CA SER A 690 4.77 18.77 -19.13
C SER A 690 4.56 19.03 -17.63
N ASN A 691 3.76 18.22 -16.93
CA ASN A 691 3.62 18.32 -15.48
C ASN A 691 4.89 17.84 -14.77
N LEU A 692 5.53 16.78 -15.27
CA LEU A 692 6.80 16.28 -14.72
C LEU A 692 7.92 17.32 -14.87
N ILE A 693 8.01 17.99 -16.02
CA ILE A 693 8.95 19.11 -16.25
C ILE A 693 8.75 20.19 -15.18
N MET A 694 7.50 20.63 -14.97
CA MET A 694 7.19 21.66 -13.98
C MET A 694 7.56 21.22 -12.55
N SER A 695 7.26 19.97 -12.18
CA SER A 695 7.64 19.43 -10.86
C SER A 695 9.15 19.41 -10.66
N VAL A 696 9.90 18.87 -11.63
CA VAL A 696 11.37 18.83 -11.59
C VAL A 696 11.96 20.24 -11.52
N GLN A 697 11.46 21.16 -12.34
CA GLN A 697 11.88 22.56 -12.33
C GLN A 697 11.68 23.22 -10.96
N ASN A 698 10.46 23.11 -10.40
CA ASN A 698 10.13 23.74 -9.13
C ASN A 698 11.00 23.18 -8.00
N ILE A 699 11.14 21.86 -7.93
CA ILE A 699 11.95 21.19 -6.91
C ILE A 699 13.43 21.56 -7.03
N MET A 700 14.00 21.57 -8.24
CA MET A 700 15.41 21.97 -8.45
C MET A 700 15.65 23.43 -8.07
N ASN A 701 14.70 24.33 -8.37
CA ASN A 701 14.76 25.73 -7.96
C ASN A 701 14.68 25.88 -6.43
N ASP A 702 13.86 25.08 -5.75
CA ASP A 702 13.77 25.07 -4.29
C ASP A 702 15.05 24.54 -3.63
N LEU A 703 15.67 23.50 -4.19
CA LEU A 703 16.97 23.00 -3.74
C LEU A 703 18.07 24.06 -3.92
N SER A 704 18.12 24.73 -5.07
CA SER A 704 19.05 25.85 -5.31
C SER A 704 18.80 27.03 -4.36
N SER A 705 17.54 27.36 -4.10
CA SER A 705 17.13 28.38 -3.12
C SER A 705 17.58 28.02 -1.71
N TRP A 706 17.36 26.77 -1.28
CA TRP A 706 17.79 26.27 0.01
C TRP A 706 19.32 26.36 0.17
N LEU A 707 20.08 25.91 -0.82
CA LEU A 707 21.56 25.96 -0.77
C LEU A 707 22.08 27.40 -0.64
N ARG A 708 21.43 28.37 -1.30
CA ARG A 708 21.76 29.81 -1.19
C ARG A 708 21.44 30.41 0.17
N GLN A 709 20.40 29.92 0.85
CA GLN A 709 19.94 30.42 2.14
C GLN A 709 20.58 29.69 3.33
N ALA A 710 21.10 28.48 3.13
CA ALA A 710 21.72 27.67 4.16
C ALA A 710 22.88 28.44 4.85
N PRO A 711 22.99 28.44 6.18
CA PRO A 711 24.10 29.05 6.91
C PRO A 711 25.47 28.52 6.46
N ASP A 712 26.51 29.37 6.49
CA ASP A 712 27.85 29.01 6.00
C ASP A 712 28.44 27.77 6.72
N GLY A 713 28.18 27.59 8.01
CA GLY A 713 28.64 26.42 8.77
C GLY A 713 27.99 25.08 8.37
N LEU A 714 26.90 25.10 7.61
CA LEU A 714 26.24 23.89 7.06
C LEU A 714 26.66 23.59 5.62
N ARG A 715 27.44 24.47 4.99
CA ARG A 715 27.92 24.29 3.62
C ARG A 715 29.25 23.54 3.64
N ILE A 716 29.49 22.78 2.58
CA ILE A 716 30.78 22.11 2.36
C ILE A 716 31.65 22.98 1.47
N ASP A 717 32.87 23.21 1.94
CA ASP A 717 33.97 23.69 1.12
C ASP A 717 34.80 22.48 0.67
N PHE A 718 34.67 22.14 -0.61
CA PHE A 718 35.37 20.98 -1.19
C PHE A 718 36.89 21.16 -1.23
N SER A 719 37.40 22.40 -1.15
CA SER A 719 38.84 22.65 -1.14
C SER A 719 39.51 22.28 0.19
N THR A 720 38.76 22.34 1.29
CA THR A 720 39.23 22.05 2.64
C THR A 720 38.70 20.73 3.20
N LEU A 721 37.91 20.00 2.40
CA LEU A 721 37.19 18.80 2.79
C LEU A 721 38.09 17.69 3.36
N ASP A 722 39.30 17.51 2.86
CA ASP A 722 40.23 16.50 3.41
C ASP A 722 40.77 16.88 4.80
N THR A 723 40.71 18.15 5.19
CA THR A 723 41.29 18.64 6.47
C THR A 723 40.27 18.86 7.57
N HIS A 724 39.06 19.31 7.22
CA HIS A 724 38.03 19.67 8.19
C HIS A 724 36.67 19.09 7.78
N VAL A 725 36.19 18.09 8.52
CA VAL A 725 34.86 17.49 8.30
C VAL A 725 34.10 17.41 9.62
N ASN A 726 32.90 17.99 9.63
CA ASN A 726 31.92 17.83 10.72
C ASN A 726 30.81 16.87 10.28
N ARG A 727 30.42 15.97 11.17
CA ARG A 727 29.37 14.98 10.92
C ARG A 727 28.02 15.60 10.54
N GLU A 728 27.67 16.74 11.12
CA GLU A 728 26.42 17.45 10.81
C GLU A 728 26.39 17.95 9.37
N THR A 729 27.50 18.53 8.94
CA THR A 729 27.71 19.01 7.58
C THR A 729 27.66 17.85 6.59
N VAL A 730 28.30 16.72 6.91
CA VAL A 730 28.19 15.47 6.12
C VAL A 730 26.72 15.05 5.99
N SER A 731 25.99 14.90 7.11
CA SER A 731 24.60 14.43 7.11
C SER A 731 23.66 15.31 6.26
N ILE A 732 23.76 16.64 6.41
CA ILE A 732 22.91 17.58 5.68
C ILE A 732 23.23 17.60 4.19
N ASN A 733 24.50 17.61 3.81
CA ASN A 733 24.88 17.69 2.40
C ASN A 733 24.59 16.38 1.67
N LEU A 734 24.80 15.22 2.31
CA LEU A 734 24.37 13.93 1.74
C LEU A 734 22.85 13.88 1.53
N HIS A 735 22.07 14.44 2.47
CA HIS A 735 20.61 14.54 2.31
C HIS A 735 20.23 15.45 1.13
N PHE A 736 20.89 16.61 0.99
CA PHE A 736 20.71 17.54 -0.12
C PHE A 736 21.01 16.88 -1.48
N TYR A 737 22.20 16.30 -1.66
CA TYR A 737 22.57 15.65 -2.93
C TYR A 737 21.71 14.43 -3.23
N SER A 738 21.25 13.71 -2.21
CA SER A 738 20.23 12.66 -2.40
C SER A 738 18.92 13.21 -2.94
N CYS A 739 18.47 14.40 -2.54
CA CYS A 739 17.26 15.02 -3.09
C CYS A 739 17.45 15.43 -4.55
N VAL A 740 18.62 15.99 -4.91
CA VAL A 740 18.98 16.29 -6.30
C VAL A 740 18.95 15.01 -7.15
N ASN A 741 19.62 13.95 -6.70
CA ASN A 741 19.67 12.66 -7.39
C ASN A 741 18.28 12.04 -7.57
N MET A 742 17.41 12.09 -6.56
CA MET A 742 16.04 11.56 -6.67
C MET A 742 15.16 12.40 -7.60
N THR A 743 15.35 13.72 -7.65
CA THR A 743 14.58 14.61 -8.53
C THR A 743 14.88 14.35 -10.01
N ALA A 744 16.18 14.22 -10.34
CA ALA A 744 16.63 14.02 -11.71
C ALA A 744 16.63 12.54 -12.16
N ARG A 745 16.35 11.61 -11.23
CA ARG A 745 16.47 10.17 -11.45
C ARG A 745 15.68 9.67 -12.67
N PRO A 746 14.37 9.95 -12.82
CA PRO A 746 13.59 9.37 -13.91
C PRO A 746 14.12 9.79 -15.28
N LEU A 747 14.49 11.07 -15.43
CA LEU A 747 15.10 11.60 -16.63
C LEU A 747 16.46 10.93 -16.93
N MET A 748 17.33 10.84 -15.92
CA MET A 748 18.65 10.21 -16.05
C MET A 748 18.54 8.78 -16.59
N PHE A 749 17.64 7.97 -16.00
CA PHE A 749 17.47 6.58 -16.43
C PHE A 749 16.90 6.45 -17.83
N TYR A 750 15.91 7.28 -18.18
CA TYR A 750 15.35 7.27 -19.53
C TYR A 750 16.39 7.60 -20.60
N VAL A 751 17.25 8.60 -20.34
CA VAL A 751 18.34 8.95 -21.26
C VAL A 751 19.36 7.84 -21.34
N ILE A 752 19.77 7.25 -20.20
CA ILE A 752 20.70 6.13 -20.17
C ILE A 752 20.18 4.94 -21.00
N GLN A 753 18.92 4.57 -20.85
CA GLN A 753 18.31 3.49 -21.63
C GLN A 753 18.36 3.77 -23.13
N ARG A 754 17.89 4.94 -23.58
CA ARG A 754 17.92 5.32 -25.00
C ARG A 754 19.32 5.28 -25.60
N ARG A 755 20.33 5.59 -24.78
CA ARG A 755 21.74 5.62 -25.21
C ARG A 755 22.34 4.23 -25.29
N ILE A 756 22.02 3.34 -24.35
CA ILE A 756 22.40 1.92 -24.44
C ILE A 756 21.77 1.30 -25.70
N GLU A 757 20.48 1.54 -25.95
CA GLU A 757 19.78 1.08 -27.17
C GLU A 757 20.41 1.64 -28.46
N ALA A 758 20.71 2.94 -28.50
CA ALA A 758 21.36 3.56 -29.67
C ALA A 758 22.79 3.04 -29.89
N GLY A 759 23.53 2.73 -28.81
CA GLY A 759 24.86 2.12 -28.86
C GLY A 759 24.82 0.70 -29.44
N LEU A 760 23.80 -0.10 -29.11
CA LEU A 760 23.57 -1.41 -29.73
C LEU A 760 23.34 -1.32 -31.25
N HIS A 761 22.84 -0.18 -31.73
CA HIS A 761 22.63 0.11 -33.16
C HIS A 761 23.81 0.85 -33.82
N GLY A 762 24.94 1.02 -33.14
CA GLY A 762 26.17 1.60 -33.69
C GLY A 762 26.21 3.12 -33.80
N SER A 763 25.30 3.84 -33.12
CA SER A 763 25.34 5.31 -33.08
C SER A 763 26.47 5.81 -32.15
N THR A 764 27.15 6.89 -32.56
CA THR A 764 28.24 7.55 -31.83
C THR A 764 27.94 9.01 -31.45
N GLU A 765 26.71 9.48 -31.70
CA GLU A 765 26.26 10.84 -31.37
C GLU A 765 26.46 11.16 -29.89
N ASP A 766 26.69 12.41 -29.49
CA ASP A 766 26.82 12.80 -28.07
C ASP A 766 25.45 12.79 -27.37
N TRP A 767 25.40 12.50 -26.07
CA TRP A 767 24.13 12.36 -25.33
C TRP A 767 23.43 13.70 -25.16
N LYS A 768 24.19 14.78 -25.35
CA LYS A 768 23.73 16.16 -25.35
C LYS A 768 23.08 16.57 -26.68
N GLU A 769 23.37 15.88 -27.78
CA GLU A 769 22.85 16.24 -29.09
C GLU A 769 21.33 16.02 -29.15
N GLY A 770 20.60 17.07 -29.54
CA GLY A 770 19.14 17.04 -29.63
C GLY A 770 18.37 17.24 -28.31
N LEU A 771 19.07 17.51 -27.20
CA LEU A 771 18.44 17.87 -25.92
C LEU A 771 18.48 19.37 -25.66
N ALA A 772 17.45 19.90 -25.01
CA ALA A 772 17.44 21.29 -24.54
C ALA A 772 18.50 21.52 -23.46
N SER A 773 19.07 22.74 -23.42
CA SER A 773 20.14 23.10 -22.47
C SER A 773 19.77 22.89 -21.00
N ASN A 774 18.49 23.07 -20.65
CA ASN A 774 18.02 22.88 -19.27
C ASN A 774 17.92 21.39 -18.88
N THR A 775 17.54 20.53 -19.83
CA THR A 775 17.52 19.07 -19.66
C THR A 775 18.93 18.54 -19.41
N VAL A 776 19.90 19.02 -20.20
CA VAL A 776 21.34 18.72 -20.00
C VAL A 776 21.81 19.20 -18.63
N ALA A 777 21.41 20.41 -18.21
CA ALA A 777 21.79 20.94 -16.90
C ALA A 777 21.26 20.10 -15.72
N VAL A 778 20.05 19.51 -15.83
CA VAL A 778 19.51 18.60 -14.79
C VAL A 778 20.30 17.29 -14.73
N ILE A 779 20.64 16.72 -15.88
CA ILE A 779 21.44 15.49 -15.96
C ILE A 779 22.85 15.75 -15.39
N ASP A 780 23.50 16.83 -15.81
CA ASP A 780 24.82 17.23 -15.29
C ASP A 780 24.77 17.50 -13.77
N SER A 781 23.70 18.12 -13.27
CA SER A 781 23.50 18.33 -11.82
C SER A 781 23.40 17.01 -11.05
N CYS A 782 22.76 16.00 -11.64
CA CYS A 782 22.60 14.67 -11.06
C CYS A 782 23.94 13.92 -10.99
N ILE A 783 24.74 13.96 -12.06
CA ILE A 783 26.10 13.38 -12.07
C ILE A 783 26.98 14.09 -11.03
N THR A 784 26.92 15.41 -10.99
CA THR A 784 27.65 16.25 -10.04
C THR A 784 27.27 15.91 -8.60
N ALA A 785 25.98 15.73 -8.32
CA ALA A 785 25.49 15.36 -6.99
C ALA A 785 25.95 13.95 -6.56
N ALA A 786 26.00 12.98 -7.48
CA ALA A 786 26.57 11.66 -7.21
C ALA A 786 28.08 11.73 -6.91
N ARG A 787 28.85 12.51 -7.69
CA ARG A 787 30.28 12.76 -7.43
C ARG A 787 30.51 13.44 -6.08
N ALA A 788 29.75 14.48 -5.77
CA ALA A 788 29.81 15.19 -4.50
C ALA A 788 29.52 14.25 -3.32
N THR A 789 28.49 13.39 -3.45
CA THR A 789 28.17 12.36 -2.44
C THR A 789 29.37 11.45 -2.18
N THR A 790 30.04 10.96 -3.23
CA THR A 790 31.23 10.12 -3.10
C THR A 790 32.39 10.86 -2.40
N LEU A 791 32.69 12.10 -2.80
CA LEU A 791 33.77 12.90 -2.22
C LEU A 791 33.54 13.15 -0.72
N ILE A 792 32.31 13.49 -0.35
CA ILE A 792 31.93 13.73 1.06
C ILE A 792 32.08 12.44 1.87
N MET A 793 31.64 11.31 1.32
CA MET A 793 31.77 10.01 1.97
C MET A 793 33.24 9.56 2.09
N ASP A 794 34.08 9.81 1.08
CA ASP A 794 35.51 9.52 1.11
C ASP A 794 36.24 10.33 2.19
N ALA A 795 35.96 11.63 2.28
CA ALA A 795 36.49 12.46 3.33
C ALA A 795 36.01 12.01 4.72
N ALA A 796 34.72 11.68 4.87
CA ALA A 796 34.21 11.11 6.10
C ALA A 796 34.90 9.77 6.45
N ALA A 797 35.28 8.95 5.46
CA ALA A 797 36.03 7.71 5.67
C ALA A 797 37.42 8.00 6.25
N LYS A 798 38.16 8.94 5.63
CA LYS A 798 39.50 9.36 6.07
C LYS A 798 39.52 9.88 7.51
N HIS A 799 38.43 10.53 7.93
CA HIS A 799 38.25 11.04 9.30
C HIS A 799 37.59 10.05 10.26
N ASN A 800 37.36 8.79 9.86
CA ASN A 800 36.65 7.76 10.65
C ASN A 800 35.24 8.17 11.13
N GLN A 801 34.53 8.94 10.31
CA GLN A 801 33.19 9.47 10.57
C GLN A 801 32.07 8.72 9.83
N ILE A 802 32.39 7.64 9.11
CA ILE A 802 31.38 6.80 8.45
C ILE A 802 30.65 5.96 9.50
N ALA A 803 29.32 6.01 9.46
CA ALA A 803 28.48 5.07 10.20
C ALA A 803 28.39 3.74 9.44
N THR A 804 29.32 2.82 9.68
CA THR A 804 29.41 1.53 8.97
C THR A 804 28.12 0.71 8.99
N TYR A 805 27.39 0.72 10.11
CA TYR A 805 26.09 0.03 10.26
C TYR A 805 24.89 0.98 10.18
N GLY A 806 25.12 2.26 9.83
CA GLY A 806 24.08 3.26 9.67
C GLY A 806 23.39 3.15 8.31
N TYR A 807 22.05 3.18 8.33
CA TYR A 807 21.22 3.10 7.14
C TYR A 807 21.46 4.26 6.16
N LEU A 808 21.54 5.50 6.68
CA LEU A 808 21.64 6.69 5.83
C LEU A 808 22.90 6.71 4.98
N ASP A 809 24.07 6.54 5.59
CA ASP A 809 25.36 6.53 4.90
C ASP A 809 25.41 5.43 3.84
N GLY A 810 24.96 4.23 4.20
CA GLY A 810 24.86 3.10 3.28
C GLY A 810 23.87 3.30 2.12
N GLU A 811 22.76 4.02 2.35
CA GLU A 811 21.78 4.35 1.30
C GLU A 811 22.30 5.42 0.35
N TYR A 812 22.93 6.47 0.87
CA TYR A 812 23.45 7.57 0.06
C TYR A 812 24.56 7.10 -0.87
N ILE A 813 25.55 6.37 -0.34
CA ILE A 813 26.67 5.87 -1.15
C ILE A 813 26.20 4.81 -2.16
N PHE A 814 25.25 3.94 -1.79
CA PHE A 814 24.67 2.98 -2.73
C PHE A 814 23.92 3.67 -3.88
N SER A 815 23.10 4.68 -3.58
CA SER A 815 22.39 5.43 -4.64
C SER A 815 23.33 6.21 -5.54
N ALA A 816 24.43 6.76 -5.02
CA ALA A 816 25.44 7.44 -5.84
C ALA A 816 26.22 6.45 -6.70
N ALA A 817 26.64 5.32 -6.13
CA ALA A 817 27.36 4.27 -6.86
C ALA A 817 26.52 3.69 -8.00
N LEU A 818 25.24 3.39 -7.76
CA LEU A 818 24.33 2.91 -8.81
C LEU A 818 24.25 3.89 -9.99
N LEU A 819 24.10 5.19 -9.70
CA LEU A 819 24.04 6.21 -10.74
C LEU A 819 25.35 6.29 -11.53
N LEU A 820 26.49 6.28 -10.84
CA LEU A 820 27.81 6.37 -11.46
C LEU A 820 28.14 5.13 -12.31
N VAL A 821 27.75 3.92 -11.88
CA VAL A 821 27.88 2.69 -12.70
C VAL A 821 27.12 2.85 -14.01
N MET A 822 25.88 3.32 -13.95
CA MET A 822 25.03 3.49 -15.14
C MET A 822 25.52 4.62 -16.06
N VAL A 823 26.05 5.72 -15.50
CA VAL A 823 26.65 6.82 -16.26
C VAL A 823 27.92 6.38 -16.99
N ASN A 824 28.81 5.62 -16.33
CA ASN A 824 30.02 5.11 -16.96
C ASN A 824 29.74 4.05 -18.03
N ALA A 825 28.59 3.38 -17.95
CA ALA A 825 28.14 2.43 -18.95
C ALA A 825 27.55 3.10 -20.21
N ALA A 826 26.74 4.15 -20.06
CA ALA A 826 25.95 4.70 -21.16
C ALA A 826 26.50 5.98 -21.79
N PHE A 827 27.32 6.76 -21.06
CA PHE A 827 27.87 8.02 -21.55
C PHE A 827 29.35 7.89 -21.95
N PRO A 828 29.87 8.80 -22.79
CA PRO A 828 31.29 8.79 -23.16
C PRO A 828 32.19 8.76 -21.93
N HIS A 829 33.29 8.02 -22.04
CA HIS A 829 34.21 7.83 -20.94
C HIS A 829 34.67 9.18 -20.36
N ASN A 830 34.44 9.36 -19.06
CA ASN A 830 34.87 10.51 -18.30
C ASN A 830 35.66 10.02 -17.08
N GLU A 831 36.94 10.37 -17.03
CA GLU A 831 37.85 9.88 -16.02
C GLU A 831 37.40 10.26 -14.59
N THR A 832 36.82 11.44 -14.41
CA THR A 832 36.32 11.87 -13.10
C THR A 832 35.12 11.05 -12.64
N ASN A 833 34.20 10.71 -13.55
CA ASN A 833 33.07 9.83 -13.25
C ASN A 833 33.52 8.41 -12.93
N ALA A 834 34.53 7.90 -13.65
CA ALA A 834 35.10 6.57 -13.42
C ALA A 834 35.79 6.49 -12.05
N ARG A 835 36.61 7.48 -11.70
CA ARG A 835 37.25 7.57 -10.37
C ARG A 835 36.22 7.63 -9.25
N ALA A 836 35.19 8.46 -9.39
CA ALA A 836 34.12 8.57 -8.38
C ALA A 836 33.34 7.25 -8.23
N MET A 837 33.12 6.51 -9.31
CA MET A 837 32.49 5.19 -9.27
C MET A 837 33.35 4.21 -8.45
N GLU A 838 34.65 4.11 -8.74
CA GLU A 838 35.57 3.20 -8.04
C GLU A 838 35.69 3.54 -6.56
N THR A 839 35.78 4.83 -6.21
CA THR A 839 35.76 5.26 -4.80
C THR A 839 34.46 4.84 -4.11
N ALA A 840 33.30 5.01 -4.76
CA ALA A 840 32.02 4.62 -4.16
C ALA A 840 31.90 3.10 -3.95
N LEU A 841 32.36 2.30 -4.92
CA LEU A 841 32.41 0.83 -4.80
C LEU A 841 33.38 0.40 -3.68
N SER A 842 34.55 1.02 -3.60
CA SER A 842 35.55 0.76 -2.55
C SER A 842 35.01 1.07 -1.15
N LEU A 843 34.28 2.18 -0.98
CA LEU A 843 33.64 2.54 0.28
C LEU A 843 32.57 1.50 0.69
N LEU A 844 31.73 1.08 -0.24
CA LEU A 844 30.74 0.01 0.00
C LEU A 844 31.41 -1.31 0.40
N ARG A 845 32.48 -1.69 -0.31
CA ARG A 845 33.29 -2.86 0.03
C ARG A 845 33.91 -2.74 1.42
N SER A 846 34.48 -1.59 1.78
CA SER A 846 35.07 -1.36 3.10
C SER A 846 34.03 -1.53 4.22
N MET A 847 32.81 -1.03 4.03
CA MET A 847 31.73 -1.22 4.99
C MET A 847 31.28 -2.69 5.07
N ALA A 848 31.26 -3.40 3.94
CA ALA A 848 30.95 -4.82 3.86
C ALA A 848 32.00 -5.69 4.58
N ASP A 849 33.28 -5.46 4.33
CA ASP A 849 34.41 -6.18 4.94
C ASP A 849 34.46 -6.01 6.47
N ARG A 850 33.87 -4.92 6.98
CA ARG A 850 33.70 -4.66 8.42
C ARG A 850 32.51 -5.41 9.04
N GLY A 851 31.82 -6.28 8.28
CA GLY A 851 30.73 -7.12 8.77
C GLY A 851 29.32 -6.63 8.43
N ASN A 852 29.17 -5.59 7.60
CA ASN A 852 27.85 -5.17 7.12
C ASN A 852 27.40 -6.05 5.94
N THR A 853 26.73 -7.16 6.26
CA THR A 853 26.22 -8.13 5.27
C THR A 853 25.25 -7.50 4.27
N TYR A 854 24.47 -6.52 4.71
CA TYR A 854 23.54 -5.80 3.85
C TYR A 854 24.26 -5.00 2.75
N LEU A 855 25.34 -4.30 3.10
CA LEU A 855 26.14 -3.57 2.12
C LEU A 855 26.99 -4.49 1.25
N SER A 856 27.38 -5.67 1.74
CA SER A 856 28.01 -6.71 0.94
C SER A 856 27.13 -7.10 -0.26
N SER A 857 25.85 -7.39 -0.03
CA SER A 857 24.92 -7.74 -1.12
C SER A 857 24.65 -6.58 -2.08
N ARG A 858 24.58 -5.35 -1.57
CA ARG A 858 24.46 -4.14 -2.41
C ARG A 858 25.68 -3.93 -3.31
N HIS A 859 26.87 -4.17 -2.77
CA HIS A 859 28.12 -4.09 -3.52
C HIS A 859 28.17 -5.16 -4.62
N SER A 860 27.83 -6.43 -4.30
CA SER A 860 27.78 -7.51 -5.29
C SER A 860 26.81 -7.20 -6.43
N LEU A 861 25.63 -6.66 -6.13
CA LEU A 861 24.65 -6.26 -7.15
C LEU A 861 25.21 -5.19 -8.12
N LEU A 862 25.97 -4.21 -7.61
CA LEU A 862 26.60 -3.19 -8.45
C LEU A 862 27.72 -3.77 -9.34
N LEU A 863 28.47 -4.75 -8.83
CA LEU A 863 29.48 -5.46 -9.63
C LEU A 863 28.85 -6.30 -10.73
N GLU A 864 27.74 -7.00 -10.42
CA GLU A 864 26.96 -7.72 -11.42
C GLU A 864 26.45 -6.77 -12.50
N LEU A 865 25.84 -5.65 -12.12
CA LEU A 865 25.38 -4.62 -13.07
C LEU A 865 26.53 -4.07 -13.92
N ARG A 866 27.68 -3.79 -13.32
CA ARG A 866 28.87 -3.32 -14.05
C ARG A 866 29.37 -4.36 -15.06
N ALA A 867 29.41 -5.63 -14.68
CA ALA A 867 29.83 -6.71 -15.57
C ALA A 867 28.82 -6.91 -16.72
N ALA A 868 27.54 -6.80 -16.39
CA ALA A 868 26.42 -6.99 -17.31
C ALA A 868 26.36 -5.85 -18.36
N ILE A 869 26.74 -4.62 -18.01
CA ILE A 869 26.74 -3.46 -18.92
C ILE A 869 28.17 -3.13 -19.43
N GLY A 870 29.16 -4.00 -19.18
CA GLY A 870 30.56 -3.76 -19.57
C GLY A 870 30.76 -3.68 -21.10
N PRO A 871 31.85 -3.06 -21.59
CA PRO A 871 32.06 -2.88 -23.01
C PRO A 871 32.26 -4.25 -23.69
N VAL A 872 31.59 -4.47 -24.81
CA VAL A 872 32.00 -5.49 -25.79
C VAL A 872 33.38 -5.06 -26.29
N THR A 873 34.43 -5.42 -25.56
CA THR A 873 35.77 -5.43 -26.14
C THR A 873 35.72 -6.43 -27.27
N SER A 874 35.92 -5.93 -28.49
CA SER A 874 36.37 -6.72 -29.62
C SER A 874 37.67 -7.42 -29.19
N MET A 875 37.56 -8.59 -28.58
CA MET A 875 38.68 -9.50 -28.49
C MET A 875 38.84 -10.06 -29.90
N SER A 876 39.80 -9.47 -30.61
CA SER A 876 40.52 -10.19 -31.65
C SER A 876 40.89 -11.56 -31.08
N ASP A 877 40.47 -12.60 -31.80
CA ASP A 877 41.00 -13.94 -31.67
C ASP A 877 42.53 -13.88 -31.60
N ASP A 878 43.10 -14.04 -30.41
CA ASP A 878 44.37 -14.71 -30.20
C ASP A 878 44.58 -14.91 -28.69
N GLU A 879 44.93 -16.14 -28.32
CA GLU A 879 45.19 -16.66 -26.96
C GLU A 879 44.04 -17.38 -26.24
N ALA A 880 43.53 -18.42 -26.91
CA ALA A 880 43.25 -19.68 -26.22
C ALA A 880 44.58 -20.24 -25.66
N HIS A 881 44.64 -20.50 -24.34
CA HIS A 881 45.26 -21.65 -23.66
C HIS A 881 45.70 -21.29 -22.22
N SER A 882 44.92 -21.70 -21.21
CA SER A 882 45.33 -22.73 -20.24
C SER A 882 44.51 -22.72 -18.93
N SER A 883 44.14 -23.94 -18.54
CA SER A 883 43.75 -24.45 -17.20
C SER A 883 42.50 -23.88 -16.51
N ASN A 884 41.41 -24.62 -16.73
CA ASN A 884 40.40 -24.93 -15.72
C ASN A 884 41.05 -25.61 -14.50
N ASP A 885 40.68 -25.21 -13.28
CA ASP A 885 40.34 -26.14 -12.20
C ASP A 885 39.51 -25.43 -11.10
N PRO A 886 38.41 -26.04 -10.59
CA PRO A 886 37.57 -25.48 -9.54
C PRO A 886 38.03 -25.95 -8.15
N ILE A 887 38.05 -25.07 -7.14
CA ILE A 887 38.33 -25.45 -5.75
C ILE A 887 37.20 -25.01 -4.83
N THR A 888 36.49 -26.00 -4.29
CA THR A 888 35.53 -25.94 -3.17
C THR A 888 36.26 -25.83 -1.82
N PRO A 889 35.60 -25.32 -0.75
CA PRO A 889 36.26 -24.96 0.49
C PRO A 889 36.38 -26.15 1.45
N SER A 890 37.52 -26.26 2.15
CA SER A 890 37.69 -27.18 3.27
C SER A 890 38.27 -26.48 4.50
N SER A 891 38.00 -27.11 5.63
CA SER A 891 37.87 -26.63 6.99
C SER A 891 39.17 -26.36 7.77
N THR A 892 39.01 -25.60 8.86
CA THR A 892 39.72 -25.68 10.15
C THR A 892 41.24 -25.51 10.18
N HIS A 893 41.69 -24.37 10.72
CA HIS A 893 42.86 -24.32 11.59
C HIS A 893 42.64 -23.30 12.72
N GLU A 894 42.50 -23.80 13.95
CA GLU A 894 42.88 -23.08 15.16
C GLU A 894 44.40 -22.79 15.10
N ILE A 895 44.82 -21.58 15.50
CA ILE A 895 46.06 -21.31 16.24
C ILE A 895 45.91 -19.96 16.98
N THR A 896 46.32 -20.01 18.24
CA THR A 896 46.47 -19.01 19.30
C THR A 896 47.38 -17.80 19.00
N PRO A 897 47.34 -16.73 19.83
CA PRO A 897 47.92 -15.43 19.53
C PRO A 897 49.37 -15.28 20.00
N GLU A 898 50.24 -14.68 19.19
CA GLU A 898 51.49 -14.08 19.65
C GLU A 898 51.69 -12.68 19.04
N LEU A 899 51.91 -11.71 19.93
CA LEU A 899 52.33 -10.34 19.64
C LEU A 899 53.80 -10.32 19.20
N HIS A 900 54.09 -9.73 18.03
CA HIS A 900 54.87 -8.49 17.89
C HIS A 900 55.26 -8.24 16.42
N GLY A 901 55.04 -7.01 15.94
CA GLY A 901 55.93 -6.36 14.95
C GLY A 901 55.31 -5.88 13.64
N SER A 902 54.95 -4.58 13.61
CA SER A 902 55.09 -3.61 12.50
C SER A 902 54.47 -3.85 11.12
N GLY A 903 53.61 -2.90 10.70
CA GLY A 903 53.39 -2.41 9.31
C GLY A 903 52.90 -3.45 8.30
N GLU A 904 51.71 -3.34 7.73
CA GLU A 904 51.38 -2.34 6.71
C GLU A 904 49.88 -2.02 6.75
N THR A 905 49.53 -0.78 7.11
CA THR A 905 48.32 -0.15 6.57
C THR A 905 48.57 0.05 5.08
N ALA A 906 47.73 -0.53 4.22
CA ALA A 906 47.71 -0.15 2.81
C ALA A 906 47.36 1.35 2.72
N SER A 907 48.39 2.20 2.71
CA SER A 907 48.28 3.63 2.48
C SER A 907 47.87 3.83 1.03
N ILE A 908 46.64 4.31 0.85
CA ILE A 908 46.16 4.87 -0.41
C ILE A 908 47.11 6.05 -0.77
N PRO A 909 47.66 6.14 -1.99
CA PRO A 909 48.55 7.24 -2.36
C PRO A 909 47.89 8.61 -2.12
N ALA A 910 48.62 9.53 -1.50
CA ALA A 910 48.13 10.84 -1.07
C ALA A 910 47.93 11.89 -2.19
N ASP A 911 48.01 11.49 -3.47
CA ASP A 911 48.11 12.40 -4.63
C ASP A 911 46.85 12.45 -5.53
N ILE A 912 45.68 12.01 -5.05
CA ILE A 912 44.53 11.69 -5.95
C ILE A 912 43.76 12.93 -6.48
N TRP A 913 43.97 14.14 -5.94
CA TRP A 913 43.25 15.36 -6.36
C TRP A 913 44.17 16.59 -6.41
N GLN A 914 45.01 16.73 -7.45
CA GLN A 914 45.82 17.94 -7.66
C GLN A 914 45.06 19.09 -8.33
N ASP A 915 43.88 18.83 -8.93
CA ASP A 915 43.03 19.86 -9.50
C ASP A 915 41.70 19.97 -8.72
N PRO A 916 41.25 21.19 -8.36
CA PRO A 916 39.94 21.36 -7.73
C PRO A 916 38.88 20.78 -8.67
N PRO A 917 37.99 19.90 -8.20
CA PRO A 917 37.02 19.27 -9.08
C PRO A 917 36.11 20.37 -9.66
N ASP A 918 36.01 20.42 -10.99
CA ASP A 918 34.96 21.14 -11.71
C ASP A 918 33.60 20.59 -11.25
N LEU A 919 33.12 21.07 -10.11
CA LEU A 919 31.77 20.90 -9.61
C LEU A 919 31.05 22.19 -10.01
N PRO A 920 30.20 22.17 -11.05
CA PRO A 920 29.39 23.34 -11.37
C PRO A 920 28.62 23.78 -10.13
N LEU A 921 28.69 25.07 -9.82
CA LEU A 921 27.97 25.66 -8.69
C LEU A 921 26.47 25.54 -8.97
N LEU A 922 25.84 24.48 -8.46
CA LEU A 922 24.37 24.35 -8.34
C LEU A 922 23.69 25.63 -7.81
N ARG A 923 24.48 26.46 -7.10
CA ARG A 923 24.14 27.78 -6.56
C ARG A 923 23.81 28.85 -7.62
N GLU A 924 24.35 28.74 -8.83
CA GLU A 924 24.20 29.74 -9.90
C GLU A 924 23.18 29.32 -10.96
N ILE A 925 22.71 28.06 -10.90
CA ILE A 925 21.81 27.51 -11.91
C ILE A 925 20.37 27.87 -11.53
N SER A 926 19.74 28.67 -12.39
CA SER A 926 18.29 28.91 -12.39
C SER A 926 17.67 28.05 -13.48
N PHE A 927 16.84 27.08 -13.11
CA PHE A 927 16.19 26.21 -14.08
C PHE A 927 14.91 26.88 -14.59
N GLN A 928 14.93 27.36 -15.84
CA GLN A 928 13.77 27.91 -16.55
C GLN A 928 13.49 27.06 -17.78
N PHE A 929 12.58 26.08 -17.66
CA PHE A 929 12.19 25.23 -18.78
C PHE A 929 11.08 25.89 -19.61
N ASP A 930 11.12 25.74 -20.94
CA ASP A 930 9.92 25.87 -21.77
C ASP A 930 9.12 24.55 -21.66
N PRO A 931 7.82 24.56 -21.35
CA PRO A 931 6.99 23.35 -21.32
C PRO A 931 6.98 22.55 -22.64
N ASN A 932 7.39 23.18 -23.74
CA ASN A 932 7.53 22.53 -25.06
C ASN A 932 8.93 21.94 -25.31
N ASP A 933 9.93 22.26 -24.49
CA ASP A 933 11.27 21.70 -24.60
C ASP A 933 11.24 20.19 -24.33
N ASP A 934 11.80 19.40 -25.26
CA ASP A 934 11.94 17.95 -25.14
C ASP A 934 10.65 17.22 -24.73
N SER A 935 9.46 17.72 -25.10
CA SER A 935 8.17 17.19 -24.60
C SER A 935 8.03 15.67 -24.79
N ALA A 936 8.51 15.12 -25.91
CA ALA A 936 8.52 13.68 -26.16
C ALA A 936 9.48 12.90 -25.23
N LEU A 937 10.62 13.49 -24.86
CA LEU A 937 11.56 12.92 -23.91
C LEU A 937 10.93 12.82 -22.52
N TRP A 938 10.26 13.89 -22.08
CA TRP A 938 9.63 13.95 -20.77
C TRP A 938 8.37 13.10 -20.66
N GLU A 939 7.60 12.94 -21.74
CA GLU A 939 6.53 11.93 -21.82
C GLU A 939 7.10 10.50 -21.75
N GLY A 940 8.23 10.25 -22.42
CA GLY A 940 8.94 8.97 -22.33
C GLY A 940 9.45 8.67 -20.92
N ALA A 941 10.12 9.64 -20.28
CA ALA A 941 10.59 9.54 -18.91
C ALA A 941 9.43 9.33 -17.92
N LEU A 942 8.29 10.00 -18.14
CA LEU A 942 7.06 9.81 -17.36
C LEU A 942 6.51 8.38 -17.49
N ASN A 943 6.43 7.84 -18.70
CA ASN A 943 5.93 6.49 -18.93
C ASN A 943 6.78 5.46 -18.19
N GLN A 944 8.08 5.69 -18.04
CA GLN A 944 8.99 4.78 -17.33
C GLN A 944 8.98 4.90 -15.80
N ILE A 945 8.27 5.87 -15.22
CA ILE A 945 8.15 5.99 -13.76
C ILE A 945 7.32 4.84 -13.18
N ASP A 946 6.35 4.28 -13.92
CA ASP A 946 5.39 3.30 -13.40
C ASP A 946 4.87 2.29 -14.46
N ILE A 947 5.46 2.23 -15.67
CA ILE A 947 5.02 1.35 -16.76
C ILE A 947 6.26 0.77 -17.47
N ASP A 948 6.46 -0.53 -17.29
CA ASP A 948 7.02 -1.45 -18.28
C ASP A 948 8.26 -0.97 -19.06
N MET A 949 9.42 -0.98 -18.41
CA MET A 949 10.63 -1.26 -19.20
C MET A 949 10.51 -2.72 -19.64
N ASP A 950 10.28 -2.94 -20.94
CA ASP A 950 10.45 -4.24 -21.57
C ASP A 950 11.77 -4.83 -21.08
N THR A 951 11.71 -5.86 -20.24
CA THR A 951 12.92 -6.56 -19.79
C THR A 951 13.69 -7.14 -20.97
N ASP A 952 13.06 -7.23 -22.14
CA ASP A 952 13.65 -7.65 -23.41
C ASP A 952 14.85 -6.81 -23.84
N TRP A 953 14.91 -5.50 -23.52
CA TRP A 953 16.10 -4.69 -23.86
C TRP A 953 17.28 -5.00 -22.95
N ILE A 954 17.02 -5.20 -21.65
CA ILE A 954 18.05 -5.63 -20.68
C ILE A 954 18.47 -7.05 -21.00
N GLU A 955 17.54 -7.98 -21.22
CA GLU A 955 17.88 -9.34 -21.62
C GLU A 955 18.60 -9.39 -22.97
N SER A 956 18.27 -8.54 -23.94
CA SER A 956 18.99 -8.46 -25.22
C SER A 956 20.38 -7.82 -25.09
N ALA A 957 20.53 -6.85 -24.18
CA ALA A 957 21.81 -6.21 -23.87
C ALA A 957 22.71 -7.08 -22.97
N LEU A 958 22.12 -7.92 -22.11
CA LEU A 958 22.83 -8.81 -21.16
C LEU A 958 23.07 -10.22 -21.70
N ARG A 959 22.28 -10.70 -22.68
CA ARG A 959 22.50 -12.01 -23.35
C ARG A 959 23.51 -11.92 -24.51
N ARG A 960 23.89 -10.73 -24.96
CA ARG A 960 24.97 -10.49 -25.93
C ARG A 960 26.20 -9.99 -25.20
#